data_AF-A0A927ADX4-F1
#
_entry.id   AF-A0A927ADX4-F1
#
_cell.length_a   1.000
_cell.length_b   1.000
_cell.length_c   1.000
_cell.angle_alpha   90.00
_cell.angle_beta   90.00
_cell.angle_gamma   90.00
#
_symmetry.space_group_name_H-M   'P 1'
#
loop_
_entity.id
_entity.type
_entity.pdbx_description
1 polymer ?
#
loop_
_entity_poly.entity_id
_entity_poly.type
_entity_poly.pdbx_seq_one_letter_code
_entity_poly.pdbx_strand_id
1 'polypeptide(L)'
;MPFRWSNLLESCIGWWKSNRAHPKVTLLAIATLPLFAFILGFSNLPTADRTSLAEASIDAETPLDTEAAVEAESVVDEPGQIVEAPSPETAQKSSLDASCAAGQEVATTASHPAGDLTELLNWAISPETSFTTLVSQLGPVVAAQLAARPFPEIHERARQSRVPVLMYHDILPEKEVFFDVTPEEFEAHLQLIKQNGLTPINLDQLVAHLSTGVPLPEKPVLLTFDDGYEGHYTYVLPLLRKYGYPGIFGIYTDKVGRNYGRSSLTWEQLREMAADPLVTIASHSLSHRRLDEIPDHQVRREVVESKRILEEQLGIPINHFVYPEGNYSDRAKYWVQLAGYHSALTMDDEENKFAGESDSLLTIERIGQSQIAEVIAQAYGGPPLPTWGTNFNFNNPVQLNRVNLEGTPLILISGGKPVTIHADSRYQVPEIIANTNAIAAVDGGFFSLKYLDSNVMIGPVLSHNTQTFIPGNASENPRLNGRPLVLIGHDAVKFVPFDAARHNVLEGVQAEMANVTDAFVAAAWLVKDSQPQPDEAFGDLFDFNAARHRAFWGIDQTGQPVIGVSAEPIGSVDLGRLLAQAGFRDAVMLDSGASTSLAYQGESLVGYIPRPVPHVVALVPPQVEVATSPTCALVSDRRTED
;
A
#
# COMPACT_ATOMS: atom_id res chain seq x y z
N MET A 1 36.59 15.05 28.35
CA MET A 1 36.99 13.74 28.93
C MET A 1 36.22 12.66 28.20
N PRO A 2 36.84 11.64 27.57
CA PRO A 2 36.08 10.57 26.95
C PRO A 2 35.79 9.45 27.97
N PHE A 3 34.51 9.11 28.11
CA PHE A 3 34.01 7.95 28.86
C PHE A 3 34.40 6.65 28.12
N ARG A 4 34.99 5.68 28.82
CA ARG A 4 35.48 4.41 28.27
C ARG A 4 34.37 3.36 28.19
N TRP A 5 34.10 2.89 26.97
CA TRP A 5 33.16 1.81 26.61
C TRP A 5 33.64 0.38 26.95
N SER A 6 34.81 0.24 27.59
CA SER A 6 35.44 -1.07 27.85
C SER A 6 34.65 -1.94 28.85
N ASN A 7 33.90 -1.33 29.77
CA ASN A 7 33.23 -2.08 30.85
C ASN A 7 31.95 -2.81 30.40
N LEU A 8 31.30 -2.36 29.32
CA LEU A 8 30.11 -3.05 28.78
C LEU A 8 30.48 -4.34 28.04
N LEU A 9 31.59 -4.32 27.30
CA LEU A 9 32.03 -5.47 26.51
C LEU A 9 32.48 -6.63 27.41
N GLU A 10 33.20 -6.33 28.49
CA GLU A 10 33.61 -7.34 29.48
C GLU A 10 32.42 -7.95 30.22
N SER A 11 31.38 -7.16 30.49
CA SER A 11 30.14 -7.63 31.12
C SER A 11 29.34 -8.56 30.20
N CYS A 12 29.27 -8.27 28.90
CA CYS A 12 28.62 -9.13 27.90
C CYS A 12 29.40 -10.43 27.66
N ILE A 13 30.73 -10.39 27.63
CA ILE A 13 31.58 -11.59 27.47
C ILE A 13 31.51 -12.48 28.72
N GLY A 14 31.44 -11.87 29.91
CA GLY A 14 31.24 -12.59 31.18
C GLY A 14 29.89 -13.32 31.21
N TRP A 15 28.81 -12.64 30.83
CA TRP A 15 27.47 -13.23 30.75
C TRP A 15 27.38 -14.37 29.71
N TRP A 16 28.07 -14.25 28.58
CA TRP A 16 28.12 -15.28 27.54
C TRP A 16 28.86 -16.55 27.98
N LYS A 17 29.99 -16.41 28.70
CA LYS A 17 30.72 -17.56 29.24
C LYS A 17 29.91 -18.35 30.27
N SER A 18 29.04 -17.69 31.03
CA SER A 18 28.21 -18.32 32.05
C SER A 18 26.96 -19.04 31.51
N ASN A 19 26.52 -18.78 30.27
CA ASN A 19 25.25 -19.30 29.74
C ASN A 19 25.40 -20.24 28.52
N ARG A 20 26.61 -20.76 28.28
CA ARG A 20 26.98 -21.51 27.07
C ARG A 20 26.29 -22.88 26.90
N ALA A 21 25.59 -23.38 27.92
CA ALA A 21 24.95 -24.70 27.92
C ALA A 21 23.45 -24.69 27.56
N HIS A 22 22.84 -23.53 27.26
CA HIS A 22 21.41 -23.45 26.91
C HIS A 22 21.18 -23.40 25.39
N PRO A 23 20.45 -24.36 24.79
CA PRO A 23 20.27 -24.46 23.33
C PRO A 23 19.51 -23.29 22.69
N LYS A 24 18.76 -22.51 23.48
CA LYS A 24 18.02 -21.32 23.00
C LYS A 24 18.89 -20.06 22.88
N VAL A 25 20.04 -19.98 23.57
CA VAL A 25 20.93 -18.80 23.54
C VAL A 25 21.85 -18.82 22.30
N THR A 26 22.20 -20.02 21.81
CA THR A 26 23.03 -20.20 20.62
C THR A 26 22.32 -19.78 19.33
N LEU A 27 20.99 -19.96 19.24
CA LEU A 27 20.20 -19.55 18.07
C LEU A 27 20.04 -18.02 17.96
N LEU A 28 19.92 -17.33 19.11
CA LEU A 28 19.76 -15.87 19.16
C LEU A 28 21.07 -15.14 18.80
N ALA A 29 22.22 -15.74 19.12
CA ALA A 29 23.54 -15.16 18.79
C ALA A 29 23.83 -15.23 17.27
N ILE A 30 23.41 -16.30 16.58
CA ILE A 30 23.61 -16.46 15.13
C ILE A 30 22.71 -15.49 14.33
N ALA A 31 21.53 -15.14 14.85
CA ALA A 31 20.58 -14.24 14.19
C ALA A 31 20.87 -12.73 14.39
N THR A 32 21.62 -12.35 15.44
CA THR A 32 21.80 -10.93 15.82
C THR A 32 23.16 -10.33 15.48
N LEU A 33 24.16 -11.16 15.18
CA LEU A 33 25.51 -10.74 14.77
C LEU A 33 25.56 -9.98 13.42
N PRO A 34 24.71 -10.25 12.39
CA PRO A 34 24.70 -9.44 11.16
C PRO A 34 24.07 -8.05 11.39
N LEU A 35 23.11 -7.96 12.32
CA LEU A 35 22.35 -6.74 12.61
C LEU A 35 23.20 -5.71 13.38
N PHE A 36 24.07 -6.18 14.27
CA PHE A 36 24.99 -5.32 15.03
C PHE A 36 26.13 -4.73 14.17
N ALA A 37 26.54 -5.43 13.10
CA ALA A 37 27.53 -4.94 12.15
C ALA A 37 26.97 -3.83 11.23
N PHE A 38 25.66 -3.85 10.98
CA PHE A 38 24.97 -2.86 10.15
C PHE A 38 24.74 -1.51 10.88
N ILE A 39 24.55 -1.54 12.20
CA ILE A 39 24.27 -0.36 13.02
C ILE A 39 25.52 0.51 13.30
N LEU A 40 26.73 -0.06 13.22
CA LEU A 40 27.97 0.64 13.62
C LEU A 40 28.81 1.25 12.48
N GLY A 41 28.32 1.25 11.24
CA GLY A 41 28.89 2.09 10.17
C GLY A 41 30.42 2.00 10.00
N PHE A 42 30.95 0.81 9.73
CA PHE A 42 32.34 0.65 9.30
C PHE A 42 32.41 0.55 7.78
N SER A 43 32.50 1.69 7.11
CA SER A 43 33.01 1.79 5.75
C SER A 43 34.51 2.14 5.81
N ASN A 44 35.32 1.27 5.20
CA ASN A 44 36.77 1.34 4.96
C ASN A 44 37.71 0.75 6.04
N LEU A 45 38.24 -0.46 5.77
CA LEU A 45 39.62 -0.91 6.01
C LEU A 45 39.95 -2.12 5.08
N PRO A 46 41.22 -2.35 4.70
CA PRO A 46 41.64 -3.09 3.50
C PRO A 46 41.74 -4.63 3.65
N THR A 47 41.80 -5.29 2.49
CA THR A 47 41.88 -6.73 2.24
C THR A 47 43.07 -7.44 2.89
N ALA A 48 42.85 -8.11 4.02
CA ALA A 48 43.53 -9.32 4.46
C ALA A 48 42.67 -9.98 5.56
N ASP A 49 42.68 -11.31 5.67
CA ASP A 49 41.90 -12.14 6.62
C ASP A 49 40.44 -12.46 6.29
N ARG A 50 40.21 -13.12 5.14
CA ARG A 50 38.97 -13.88 4.85
C ARG A 50 39.10 -15.41 4.90
N THR A 51 40.19 -15.96 5.46
CA THR A 51 40.42 -17.41 5.50
C THR A 51 40.72 -17.89 6.92
N SER A 52 39.68 -18.14 7.73
CA SER A 52 39.79 -19.01 8.92
C SER A 52 38.46 -19.54 9.48
N LEU A 53 37.33 -19.41 8.75
CA LEU A 53 36.02 -19.87 9.24
C LEU A 53 35.30 -20.85 8.29
N ALA A 54 36.02 -21.45 7.34
CA ALA A 54 35.47 -22.39 6.36
C ALA A 54 36.18 -23.76 6.43
N GLU A 55 36.36 -24.33 7.63
CA GLU A 55 36.75 -25.72 7.82
C GLU A 55 36.13 -26.26 9.13
N ALA A 56 34.89 -26.75 9.07
CA ALA A 56 34.32 -27.72 10.01
C ALA A 56 32.88 -28.09 9.59
N SER A 57 32.72 -28.77 8.46
CA SER A 57 31.43 -29.39 8.09
C SER A 57 31.63 -30.53 7.08
N ILE A 58 32.29 -31.63 7.46
CA ILE A 58 32.29 -32.87 6.68
C ILE A 58 32.37 -34.09 7.65
N ASP A 59 31.53 -35.11 7.38
CA ASP A 59 31.51 -36.51 7.89
C ASP A 59 30.93 -36.79 9.30
N ALA A 60 30.18 -37.86 9.60
CA ALA A 60 29.66 -39.02 8.85
C ALA A 60 28.57 -39.76 9.68
N GLU A 61 27.98 -40.78 9.05
CA GLU A 61 26.88 -41.68 9.40
C GLU A 61 26.98 -42.51 10.72
N THR A 62 25.82 -43.01 11.18
CA THR A 62 25.50 -43.95 12.28
C THR A 62 26.21 -45.34 12.22
N PRO A 63 26.38 -46.15 13.31
CA PRO A 63 25.29 -47.03 13.82
C PRO A 63 25.30 -47.42 15.33
N LEU A 64 24.23 -48.17 15.66
CA LEU A 64 23.74 -48.83 16.89
C LEU A 64 24.73 -49.55 17.84
N ASP A 65 24.18 -49.81 19.05
CA ASP A 65 24.42 -50.88 20.06
C ASP A 65 25.04 -50.36 21.38
N THR A 66 24.80 -50.87 22.60
CA THR A 66 23.90 -51.82 23.29
C THR A 66 24.17 -51.62 24.80
N GLU A 67 23.28 -52.15 25.66
CA GLU A 67 23.52 -52.51 27.10
C GLU A 67 23.81 -51.38 28.11
N ALA A 68 23.60 -51.50 29.42
CA ALA A 68 22.74 -52.24 30.34
C ALA A 68 23.22 -51.81 31.76
N ALA A 69 22.42 -52.17 32.78
CA ALA A 69 22.76 -52.19 34.22
C ALA A 69 22.67 -50.85 34.98
N VAL A 70 21.62 -50.64 35.78
CA VAL A 70 21.39 -51.13 37.16
C VAL A 70 22.17 -50.31 38.17
N GLU A 71 21.47 -49.52 38.98
CA GLU A 71 21.46 -49.71 40.43
C GLU A 71 20.21 -49.05 41.05
N ALA A 72 19.61 -49.79 41.97
CA ALA A 72 18.38 -49.50 42.66
C ALA A 72 18.70 -48.99 44.07
N GLU A 73 17.81 -48.17 44.64
CA GLU A 73 17.50 -48.27 46.06
C GLU A 73 16.06 -47.85 46.35
N SER A 74 15.44 -48.66 47.21
CA SER A 74 14.05 -48.81 47.62
C SER A 74 13.51 -47.69 48.53
N VAL A 75 12.17 -47.53 48.62
CA VAL A 75 11.35 -47.84 49.83
C VAL A 75 9.84 -47.64 49.51
N VAL A 76 9.14 -48.79 49.46
CA VAL A 76 7.80 -49.17 50.00
C VAL A 76 6.89 -48.07 50.59
N ASP A 77 5.65 -47.91 50.09
CA ASP A 77 4.44 -48.56 50.65
C ASP A 77 3.18 -48.34 49.78
N GLU A 78 2.38 -49.39 49.64
CA GLU A 78 1.10 -49.53 48.90
C GLU A 78 -0.10 -49.38 49.89
N PRO A 79 -1.40 -49.72 49.61
CA PRO A 79 -2.06 -50.24 48.39
C PRO A 79 -3.37 -49.50 48.01
N GLY A 80 -3.86 -49.59 46.77
CA GLY A 80 -4.86 -50.59 46.32
C GLY A 80 -6.18 -49.89 45.94
N GLN A 81 -7.03 -50.31 45.00
CA GLN A 81 -7.20 -51.58 44.29
C GLN A 81 -8.18 -51.36 43.10
N ILE A 82 -7.75 -51.72 41.87
CA ILE A 82 -8.37 -52.57 40.82
C ILE A 82 -9.90 -52.82 40.94
N VAL A 83 -10.75 -52.74 39.89
CA VAL A 83 -11.10 -53.84 38.95
C VAL A 83 -12.05 -53.40 37.81
N GLU A 84 -11.65 -53.79 36.59
CA GLU A 84 -12.34 -54.28 35.36
C GLU A 84 -13.76 -53.86 34.89
N ALA A 85 -13.84 -53.73 33.56
CA ALA A 85 -15.02 -53.69 32.70
C ALA A 85 -15.71 -55.07 32.55
N PRO A 86 -16.92 -55.13 31.96
CA PRO A 86 -16.99 -55.46 30.51
C PRO A 86 -18.15 -54.79 29.74
N SER A 87 -18.03 -54.80 28.40
CA SER A 87 -19.10 -54.56 27.40
C SER A 87 -19.91 -55.87 27.17
N PRO A 88 -21.06 -55.96 26.42
CA PRO A 88 -21.21 -55.51 25.01
C PRO A 88 -22.64 -55.13 24.51
N GLU A 89 -22.73 -54.88 23.19
CA GLU A 89 -23.85 -55.12 22.24
C GLU A 89 -24.92 -54.04 21.87
N THR A 90 -24.85 -53.64 20.58
CA THR A 90 -25.89 -53.45 19.53
C THR A 90 -27.28 -52.85 19.83
N ALA A 91 -27.68 -51.80 19.09
CA ALA A 91 -28.74 -51.83 18.05
C ALA A 91 -29.29 -50.44 17.61
N GLN A 92 -29.62 -50.40 16.31
CA GLN A 92 -30.43 -49.51 15.46
C GLN A 92 -31.42 -48.45 16.01
N LYS A 93 -31.49 -47.36 15.20
CA LYS A 93 -32.66 -46.59 14.68
C LYS A 93 -33.29 -45.40 15.46
N SER A 94 -33.47 -44.36 14.64
CA SER A 94 -34.57 -43.36 14.53
C SER A 94 -34.62 -42.10 15.41
N SER A 95 -34.46 -40.97 14.70
CA SER A 95 -35.36 -39.79 14.62
C SER A 95 -35.59 -38.86 15.82
N LEU A 96 -35.55 -37.56 15.47
CA LEU A 96 -36.20 -36.37 16.04
C LEU A 96 -35.41 -35.52 17.05
N ASP A 97 -34.99 -34.36 16.50
CA ASP A 97 -35.11 -32.98 16.98
C ASP A 97 -34.71 -32.54 18.40
N ALA A 98 -33.84 -31.53 18.36
CA ALA A 98 -33.74 -30.34 19.20
C ALA A 98 -33.31 -30.48 20.67
N SER A 99 -32.09 -30.00 20.99
CA SER A 99 -31.90 -28.79 21.82
C SER A 99 -30.42 -28.56 22.15
N CYS A 100 -30.13 -27.30 22.45
CA CYS A 100 -28.83 -26.67 22.72
C CYS A 100 -28.02 -27.29 23.87
N ALA A 101 -26.69 -27.25 23.73
CA ALA A 101 -25.76 -26.46 24.57
C ALA A 101 -24.43 -27.16 24.93
N ALA A 102 -23.35 -26.41 24.68
CA ALA A 102 -22.10 -26.32 25.43
C ALA A 102 -21.02 -27.41 25.36
N GLY A 103 -19.79 -26.92 25.09
CA GLY A 103 -18.54 -27.36 25.74
C GLY A 103 -17.72 -28.39 24.95
N GLN A 104 -16.71 -27.99 24.18
CA GLN A 104 -15.32 -27.65 24.57
C GLN A 104 -14.36 -28.85 24.55
N GLU A 105 -13.42 -28.81 23.60
CA GLU A 105 -12.04 -29.28 23.68
C GLU A 105 -11.35 -28.70 22.40
N VAL A 106 -10.19 -28.05 22.38
CA VAL A 106 -8.91 -28.34 23.03
C VAL A 106 -8.02 -27.07 23.12
N ALA A 107 -7.39 -26.92 24.28
CA ALA A 107 -6.06 -26.38 24.63
C ALA A 107 -5.24 -25.45 23.70
N THR A 108 -4.97 -24.25 24.24
CA THR A 108 -3.66 -23.59 24.49
C THR A 108 -2.55 -23.56 23.42
N THR A 109 -2.10 -22.36 23.01
CA THR A 109 -0.87 -21.67 23.47
C THR A 109 -0.55 -20.44 22.59
N ALA A 110 0.06 -19.40 23.18
CA ALA A 110 0.26 -18.07 22.61
C ALA A 110 1.56 -17.89 21.80
N SER A 111 1.50 -17.10 20.72
CA SER A 111 2.64 -16.37 20.10
C SER A 111 2.15 -15.30 19.10
N HIS A 112 2.72 -14.08 19.16
CA HIS A 112 2.41 -12.84 18.41
C HIS A 112 2.64 -12.90 16.87
N PRO A 113 2.48 -11.78 16.12
CA PRO A 113 1.26 -11.24 15.54
C PRO A 113 1.31 -11.38 14.01
N ALA A 114 0.49 -12.26 13.45
CA ALA A 114 0.30 -12.38 12.01
C ALA A 114 -1.21 -12.47 11.78
N GLY A 115 -1.82 -11.31 11.59
CA GLY A 115 -3.25 -11.19 11.41
C GLY A 115 -3.60 -9.74 11.63
N ASP A 116 -3.50 -8.93 10.59
CA ASP A 116 -4.67 -8.16 10.20
C ASP A 116 -4.57 -7.52 8.81
N LEU A 117 -5.00 -8.26 7.80
CA LEU A 117 -5.52 -7.69 6.54
C LEU A 117 -6.92 -8.22 6.24
N THR A 118 -7.43 -9.12 7.07
CA THR A 118 -8.73 -9.77 6.93
C THR A 118 -9.83 -9.05 7.70
N GLU A 119 -9.55 -8.26 8.75
CA GLU A 119 -10.58 -7.45 9.42
C GLU A 119 -10.94 -6.18 8.62
N LEU A 120 -10.04 -5.68 7.77
CA LEU A 120 -10.34 -4.59 6.82
C LEU A 120 -11.37 -4.96 5.73
N LEU A 121 -11.74 -6.23 5.62
CA LEU A 121 -12.64 -6.75 4.58
C LEU A 121 -14.09 -7.00 5.02
N ASN A 122 -14.45 -6.81 6.30
CA ASN A 122 -15.78 -7.15 6.81
C ASN A 122 -16.79 -5.98 6.89
N TRP A 123 -16.47 -4.80 6.36
CA TRP A 123 -17.33 -3.61 6.44
C TRP A 123 -18.01 -3.26 5.10
N ALA A 124 -18.88 -4.14 4.59
CA ALA A 124 -19.84 -3.77 3.54
C ALA A 124 -21.02 -4.75 3.50
N ILE A 125 -22.07 -4.52 4.28
CA ILE A 125 -23.33 -5.26 4.14
C ILE A 125 -24.42 -4.35 3.58
N SER A 126 -24.49 -4.30 2.25
CA SER A 126 -25.74 -4.48 1.49
C SER A 126 -25.41 -5.04 0.09
N PRO A 127 -26.08 -6.11 -0.39
CA PRO A 127 -25.37 -7.17 -1.15
C PRO A 127 -25.30 -7.01 -2.67
N GLU A 128 -25.84 -5.94 -3.28
CA GLU A 128 -26.06 -5.94 -4.74
C GLU A 128 -25.38 -4.79 -5.50
N THR A 129 -24.65 -3.86 -4.86
CA THR A 129 -24.11 -2.69 -5.62
C THR A 129 -22.75 -2.10 -5.25
N SER A 130 -21.95 -2.64 -4.32
CA SER A 130 -20.81 -1.85 -3.81
C SER A 130 -19.47 -2.56 -3.53
N PHE A 131 -19.14 -3.67 -4.19
CA PHE A 131 -17.77 -4.20 -4.12
C PHE A 131 -16.99 -3.94 -5.42
N THR A 132 -17.60 -4.22 -6.57
CA THR A 132 -17.01 -4.01 -7.89
C THR A 132 -16.84 -2.52 -8.22
N THR A 133 -17.75 -1.66 -7.76
CA THR A 133 -17.67 -0.20 -7.90
C THR A 133 -16.58 0.40 -7.00
N LEU A 134 -16.40 -0.15 -5.80
CA LEU A 134 -15.38 0.29 -4.84
C LEU A 134 -13.97 -0.08 -5.34
N VAL A 135 -13.80 -1.32 -5.81
CA VAL A 135 -12.52 -1.79 -6.37
C VAL A 135 -12.18 -1.06 -7.66
N SER A 136 -13.13 -0.89 -8.60
CA SER A 136 -12.88 -0.19 -9.87
C SER A 136 -12.58 1.31 -9.73
N GLN A 137 -12.98 1.96 -8.63
CA GLN A 137 -12.69 3.37 -8.35
C GLN A 137 -11.44 3.59 -7.48
N LEU A 138 -10.94 2.58 -6.77
CA LEU A 138 -9.81 2.70 -5.84
C LEU A 138 -8.43 2.28 -6.41
N GLY A 139 -8.36 1.70 -7.59
CA GLY A 139 -7.07 1.43 -8.28
C GLY A 139 -6.24 2.70 -8.55
N PRO A 140 -6.86 3.81 -9.01
CA PRO A 140 -6.19 5.10 -9.12
C PRO A 140 -5.75 5.71 -7.77
N VAL A 141 -6.44 5.33 -6.69
CA VAL A 141 -6.25 5.86 -5.34
C VAL A 141 -5.06 5.23 -4.62
N VAL A 142 -4.83 3.94 -4.83
CA VAL A 142 -3.68 3.20 -4.30
C VAL A 142 -2.36 3.58 -4.98
N ALA A 143 -2.44 4.20 -6.15
CA ALA A 143 -1.27 4.58 -6.93
C ALA A 143 -0.94 6.09 -6.82
N ALA A 144 -1.91 6.94 -6.48
CA ALA A 144 -1.66 8.24 -5.86
C ALA A 144 -0.96 8.12 -4.48
N GLN A 145 -1.04 6.95 -3.84
CA GLN A 145 -0.35 6.59 -2.61
C GLN A 145 1.19 6.50 -2.73
N LEU A 146 1.79 6.58 -3.94
CA LEU A 146 3.26 6.52 -4.12
C LEU A 146 3.98 7.86 -4.37
N ALA A 147 3.32 8.97 -4.05
CA ALA A 147 4.01 10.17 -3.61
C ALA A 147 3.43 10.66 -2.27
N ALA A 148 3.21 9.74 -1.32
CA ALA A 148 2.93 10.12 0.06
C ALA A 148 4.00 11.13 0.50
N ARG A 149 3.56 12.32 0.93
CA ARG A 149 4.47 13.30 1.50
C ARG A 149 5.16 12.66 2.71
N PRO A 150 6.42 13.00 3.03
CA PRO A 150 7.04 12.50 4.24
C PRO A 150 6.15 12.88 5.43
N PHE A 151 5.76 11.89 6.23
CA PHE A 151 5.01 12.15 7.45
C PHE A 151 5.77 13.18 8.30
N PRO A 152 5.11 14.24 8.81
CA PRO A 152 3.65 14.46 8.90
C PRO A 152 3.07 15.49 7.90
N GLU A 153 3.69 15.72 6.74
CA GLU A 153 3.24 16.75 5.79
C GLU A 153 1.89 16.45 5.10
N ILE A 154 1.15 17.50 4.75
CA ILE A 154 -0.11 17.42 3.98
C ILE A 154 0.16 17.56 2.48
N HIS A 155 -0.49 16.73 1.68
CA HIS A 155 -0.39 16.70 0.23
C HIS A 155 -1.06 17.93 -0.43
N GLU A 156 -0.45 18.49 -1.49
CA GLU A 156 -0.90 19.75 -2.12
C GLU A 156 -2.34 19.69 -2.65
N ARG A 157 -2.76 18.57 -3.24
CA ARG A 157 -4.16 18.38 -3.67
C ARG A 157 -5.12 18.43 -2.48
N ALA A 158 -4.73 17.88 -1.35
CA ALA A 158 -5.56 17.86 -0.15
C ALA A 158 -5.69 19.25 0.46
N ARG A 159 -4.69 20.13 0.30
CA ARG A 159 -4.78 21.55 0.68
C ARG A 159 -5.87 22.33 -0.05
N GLN A 160 -6.39 21.79 -1.15
CA GLN A 160 -7.49 22.42 -1.91
C GLN A 160 -8.88 21.95 -1.45
N SER A 161 -8.95 20.96 -0.56
CA SER A 161 -10.23 20.51 0.02
C SER A 161 -10.66 21.42 1.17
N ARG A 162 -11.97 21.43 1.42
CA ARG A 162 -12.61 22.09 2.57
C ARG A 162 -13.42 21.03 3.31
N VAL A 163 -12.76 20.24 4.13
CA VAL A 163 -13.41 19.20 4.94
C VAL A 163 -13.72 19.77 6.33
N PRO A 164 -15.00 20.01 6.69
CA PRO A 164 -15.36 20.36 8.06
C PRO A 164 -15.16 19.16 8.98
N VAL A 165 -14.40 19.36 10.05
CA VAL A 165 -14.25 18.40 11.14
C VAL A 165 -14.98 18.98 12.36
N LEU A 166 -16.19 18.49 12.62
CA LEU A 166 -17.06 19.04 13.65
C LEU A 166 -16.70 18.47 15.02
N MET A 167 -16.49 19.36 15.98
CA MET A 167 -16.13 19.03 17.35
C MET A 167 -17.32 19.16 18.29
N TYR A 168 -17.67 18.04 18.91
CA TYR A 168 -18.66 17.90 19.97
C TYR A 168 -17.97 17.49 21.27
N HIS A 169 -18.57 17.87 22.39
CA HIS A 169 -18.15 17.41 23.71
C HIS A 169 -19.25 16.48 24.26
N ASP A 170 -20.07 16.94 25.20
CA ASP A 170 -21.13 16.14 25.78
C ASP A 170 -22.47 16.34 25.04
N ILE A 171 -23.24 15.25 24.97
CA ILE A 171 -24.61 15.24 24.45
C ILE A 171 -25.53 14.75 25.57
N LEU A 172 -26.43 15.62 26.04
CA LEU A 172 -27.27 15.33 27.19
C LEU A 172 -28.59 16.13 27.15
N PRO A 173 -29.68 15.63 27.78
CA PRO A 173 -31.00 16.24 27.67
C PRO A 173 -31.08 17.69 28.18
N GLU A 174 -30.29 18.01 29.21
CA GLU A 174 -30.22 19.35 29.79
C GLU A 174 -28.78 19.85 29.72
N LYS A 175 -28.55 20.91 28.94
CA LYS A 175 -27.22 21.52 28.80
C LYS A 175 -26.74 22.07 30.13
N GLU A 176 -25.50 21.75 30.47
CA GLU A 176 -24.84 22.27 31.66
C GLU A 176 -23.86 23.41 31.32
N VAL A 177 -23.28 23.40 30.11
CA VAL A 177 -22.42 24.48 29.58
C VAL A 177 -22.79 24.85 28.13
N PHE A 178 -22.27 25.96 27.64
CA PHE A 178 -22.71 26.57 26.37
C PHE A 178 -22.39 25.73 25.12
N PHE A 179 -21.40 24.85 25.19
CA PHE A 179 -20.98 23.97 24.10
C PHE A 179 -21.59 22.57 24.18
N ASP A 180 -22.41 22.29 25.19
CA ASP A 180 -23.21 21.07 25.24
C ASP A 180 -24.32 21.13 24.17
N VAL A 181 -24.71 19.95 23.68
CA VAL A 181 -25.75 19.80 22.66
C VAL A 181 -26.79 18.81 23.17
N THR A 182 -28.08 19.06 22.93
CA THR A 182 -29.11 18.08 23.31
C THR A 182 -29.20 16.96 22.27
N PRO A 183 -29.74 15.77 22.61
CA PRO A 183 -29.97 14.71 21.64
C PRO A 183 -30.79 15.18 20.42
N GLU A 184 -31.79 16.04 20.64
CA GLU A 184 -32.64 16.59 19.57
C GLU A 184 -31.87 17.55 18.66
N GLU A 185 -31.00 18.39 19.21
CA GLU A 185 -30.14 19.28 18.42
C GLU A 185 -29.11 18.47 17.63
N PHE A 186 -28.49 17.47 18.25
CA PHE A 186 -27.55 16.60 17.56
C PHE A 186 -28.23 15.83 16.42
N GLU A 187 -29.43 15.27 16.66
CA GLU A 187 -30.21 14.64 15.58
C GLU A 187 -30.56 15.65 14.48
N ALA A 188 -30.89 16.90 14.83
CA ALA A 188 -31.11 17.95 13.84
C ALA A 188 -29.85 18.25 13.01
N HIS A 189 -28.65 18.20 13.60
CA HIS A 189 -27.38 18.30 12.86
C HIS A 189 -27.20 17.13 11.88
N LEU A 190 -27.50 15.90 12.30
CA LEU A 190 -27.44 14.73 11.42
C LEU A 190 -28.44 14.83 10.26
N GLN A 191 -29.64 15.34 10.54
CA GLN A 191 -30.64 15.63 9.50
C GLN A 191 -30.17 16.72 8.55
N LEU A 192 -29.51 17.76 9.06
CA LEU A 192 -28.97 18.85 8.25
C LEU A 192 -27.87 18.37 7.30
N ILE A 193 -26.97 17.50 7.79
CA ILE A 193 -25.96 16.79 6.99
C ILE A 193 -26.64 16.03 5.85
N LYS A 194 -27.65 15.22 6.18
CA LYS A 194 -28.41 14.43 5.19
C LYS A 194 -29.10 15.31 4.14
N GLN A 195 -29.80 16.37 4.58
CA GLN A 195 -30.59 17.25 3.72
C GLN A 195 -29.72 18.06 2.74
N ASN A 196 -28.50 18.42 3.14
CA ASN A 196 -27.56 19.15 2.30
C ASN A 196 -26.67 18.24 1.42
N GLY A 197 -26.86 16.93 1.52
CA GLY A 197 -26.13 15.93 0.75
C GLY A 197 -24.66 15.81 1.15
N LEU A 198 -24.34 16.03 2.43
CA LEU A 198 -23.00 15.80 2.94
C LEU A 198 -22.77 14.30 3.14
N THR A 199 -21.51 13.89 3.01
CA THR A 199 -21.08 12.51 3.20
C THR A 199 -20.22 12.40 4.46
N PRO A 200 -20.74 11.84 5.56
CA PRO A 200 -19.94 11.54 6.73
C PRO A 200 -18.81 10.55 6.41
N ILE A 201 -17.59 10.88 6.81
CA ILE A 201 -16.37 10.07 6.62
C ILE A 201 -15.74 9.74 7.97
N ASN A 202 -14.93 8.68 8.03
CA ASN A 202 -14.11 8.36 9.20
C ASN A 202 -12.75 9.09 9.14
N LEU A 203 -12.01 9.09 10.27
CA LEU A 203 -10.73 9.79 10.34
C LEU A 203 -9.67 9.16 9.44
N ASP A 204 -9.65 7.84 9.27
CA ASP A 204 -8.69 7.17 8.40
C ASP A 204 -8.84 7.60 6.92
N GLN A 205 -10.08 7.78 6.45
CA GLN A 205 -10.35 8.35 5.12
C GLN A 205 -9.80 9.78 5.00
N LEU A 206 -9.99 10.60 6.03
CA LEU A 206 -9.44 11.96 6.04
C LEU A 206 -7.90 11.95 6.07
N VAL A 207 -7.28 11.11 6.90
CA VAL A 207 -5.81 11.00 6.97
C VAL A 207 -5.23 10.49 5.66
N ALA A 208 -5.87 9.51 5.01
CA ALA A 208 -5.48 9.05 3.68
C ALA A 208 -5.56 10.19 2.65
N HIS A 209 -6.64 10.96 2.64
CA HIS A 209 -6.79 12.16 1.80
C HIS A 209 -5.68 13.18 2.06
N LEU A 210 -5.46 13.57 3.31
CA LEU A 210 -4.47 14.58 3.68
C LEU A 210 -3.04 14.13 3.36
N SER A 211 -2.72 12.85 3.50
CA SER A 211 -1.36 12.32 3.25
C SER A 211 -1.05 12.07 1.78
N THR A 212 -2.06 11.74 0.96
CA THR A 212 -1.84 11.23 -0.42
C THR A 212 -2.59 12.01 -1.51
N GLY A 213 -3.55 12.84 -1.14
CA GLY A 213 -4.39 13.57 -2.10
C GLY A 213 -5.45 12.72 -2.81
N VAL A 214 -5.68 11.48 -2.36
CA VAL A 214 -6.85 10.66 -2.76
C VAL A 214 -8.13 11.49 -2.62
N PRO A 215 -8.99 11.61 -3.64
CA PRO A 215 -10.24 12.35 -3.51
C PRO A 215 -11.15 11.76 -2.42
N LEU A 216 -11.80 12.64 -1.65
CA LEU A 216 -12.89 12.24 -0.75
C LEU A 216 -14.22 12.16 -1.51
N PRO A 217 -15.24 11.48 -0.94
CA PRO A 217 -16.61 11.56 -1.42
C PRO A 217 -17.12 13.00 -1.52
N GLU A 218 -18.20 13.22 -2.27
CA GLU A 218 -18.78 14.56 -2.39
C GLU A 218 -19.20 15.12 -1.03
N LYS A 219 -18.85 16.38 -0.79
CA LYS A 219 -19.15 17.15 0.44
C LYS A 219 -18.85 16.37 1.73
N PRO A 220 -17.59 16.00 1.98
CA PRO A 220 -17.22 15.19 3.14
C PRO A 220 -17.40 15.97 4.45
N VAL A 221 -17.70 15.27 5.54
CA VAL A 221 -17.71 15.82 6.91
C VAL A 221 -17.26 14.76 7.91
N LEU A 222 -16.47 15.15 8.91
CA LEU A 222 -16.06 14.27 10.00
C LEU A 222 -16.71 14.72 11.32
N LEU A 223 -17.22 13.77 12.11
CA LEU A 223 -17.82 14.01 13.42
C LEU A 223 -16.86 13.54 14.51
N THR A 224 -16.50 14.43 15.43
CA THR A 224 -15.56 14.15 16.52
C THR A 224 -16.21 14.46 17.87
N PHE A 225 -15.96 13.61 18.87
CA PHE A 225 -16.54 13.68 20.20
C PHE A 225 -15.43 13.55 21.25
N ASP A 226 -15.19 14.62 22.01
CA ASP A 226 -14.10 14.65 22.98
C ASP A 226 -14.59 14.30 24.39
N ASP A 227 -13.64 13.92 25.24
CA ASP A 227 -13.76 13.69 26.69
C ASP A 227 -14.38 12.38 27.19
N GLY A 228 -14.93 11.53 26.33
CA GLY A 228 -15.51 10.24 26.75
C GLY A 228 -16.65 10.35 27.79
N TYR A 229 -17.61 11.24 27.55
CA TYR A 229 -18.82 11.37 28.39
C TYR A 229 -19.79 10.20 28.18
N GLU A 230 -20.60 9.88 29.20
CA GLU A 230 -21.64 8.82 29.09
C GLU A 230 -22.68 9.11 27.99
N GLY A 231 -22.91 10.39 27.67
CA GLY A 231 -23.80 10.81 26.59
C GLY A 231 -23.39 10.30 25.21
N HIS A 232 -22.09 10.02 25.01
CA HIS A 232 -21.56 9.41 23.79
C HIS A 232 -22.14 8.02 23.55
N TYR A 233 -22.21 7.19 24.59
CA TYR A 233 -22.80 5.85 24.49
C TYR A 233 -24.32 5.91 24.46
N THR A 234 -24.91 6.75 25.32
CA THR A 234 -26.36 6.77 25.56
C THR A 234 -27.13 7.42 24.41
N TYR A 235 -26.60 8.49 23.80
CA TYR A 235 -27.33 9.30 22.82
C TYR A 235 -26.64 9.34 21.46
N VAL A 236 -25.31 9.50 21.41
CA VAL A 236 -24.58 9.63 20.14
C VAL A 236 -24.55 8.31 19.38
N LEU A 237 -24.08 7.23 20.00
CA LEU A 237 -23.91 5.93 19.32
C LEU A 237 -25.22 5.41 18.68
N PRO A 238 -26.40 5.43 19.34
CA PRO A 238 -27.65 5.03 18.71
C PRO A 238 -28.02 5.89 17.49
N LEU A 239 -27.75 7.19 17.53
CA LEU A 239 -28.00 8.10 16.41
C LEU A 239 -27.00 7.86 15.27
N LEU A 240 -25.71 7.67 15.55
CA LEU A 240 -24.74 7.29 14.53
C LEU A 240 -25.15 5.98 13.83
N ARG A 241 -25.57 4.96 14.59
CA ARG A 241 -26.12 3.70 14.05
C ARG A 241 -27.36 3.91 13.18
N LYS A 242 -28.33 4.73 13.66
CA LYS A 242 -29.56 5.05 12.93
C LYS A 242 -29.31 5.69 11.57
N TYR A 243 -28.28 6.54 11.48
CA TYR A 243 -27.95 7.27 10.25
C TYR A 243 -26.86 6.61 9.41
N GLY A 244 -26.13 5.63 9.96
CA GLY A 244 -24.97 5.00 9.33
C GLY A 244 -23.77 5.94 9.23
N TYR A 245 -23.60 6.83 10.21
CA TYR A 245 -22.58 7.88 10.18
C TYR A 245 -21.40 7.49 11.07
N PRO A 246 -20.15 7.51 10.55
CA PRO A 246 -18.98 7.29 11.39
C PRO A 246 -18.72 8.47 12.34
N GLY A 247 -18.08 8.18 13.46
CA GLY A 247 -17.64 9.16 14.44
C GLY A 247 -16.37 8.74 15.15
N ILE A 248 -15.56 9.72 15.56
CA ILE A 248 -14.35 9.48 16.34
C ILE A 248 -14.50 10.02 17.76
N PHE A 249 -14.04 9.26 18.74
CA PHE A 249 -14.18 9.56 20.16
C PHE A 249 -12.80 9.72 20.81
N GLY A 250 -12.48 10.94 21.24
CA GLY A 250 -11.27 11.25 21.99
C GLY A 250 -11.45 10.91 23.46
N ILE A 251 -10.71 9.91 23.95
CA ILE A 251 -10.86 9.41 25.33
C ILE A 251 -9.66 9.82 26.19
N TYR A 252 -9.91 10.59 27.25
CA TYR A 252 -8.90 10.79 28.29
C TYR A 252 -9.05 9.74 29.38
N THR A 253 -8.02 8.92 29.54
CA THR A 253 -8.16 7.61 30.20
C THR A 253 -8.46 7.67 31.68
N ASP A 254 -8.00 8.71 32.40
CA ASP A 254 -8.28 8.87 33.83
C ASP A 254 -9.75 9.16 34.14
N LYS A 255 -10.56 9.54 33.13
CA LYS A 255 -12.01 9.69 33.30
C LYS A 255 -12.74 8.36 33.38
N VAL A 256 -12.30 7.38 32.61
CA VAL A 256 -13.14 6.22 32.25
C VAL A 256 -13.54 5.46 33.51
N GLY A 257 -14.86 5.29 33.70
CA GLY A 257 -15.45 4.68 34.89
C GLY A 257 -15.41 5.55 36.14
N ARG A 258 -15.11 6.85 36.03
CA ARG A 258 -15.11 7.82 37.13
C ARG A 258 -16.10 8.95 36.85
N ASN A 259 -16.65 9.54 37.91
CA ASN A 259 -17.52 10.70 37.81
C ASN A 259 -16.78 11.93 38.36
N TYR A 260 -16.49 12.89 37.49
CA TYR A 260 -15.89 14.19 37.83
C TYR A 260 -16.91 15.32 37.70
N GLY A 261 -18.12 15.12 38.25
CA GLY A 261 -19.25 16.04 38.13
C GLY A 261 -20.19 15.68 36.98
N ARG A 262 -19.68 15.03 35.92
CA ARG A 262 -20.46 14.42 34.84
C ARG A 262 -20.12 12.94 34.70
N SER A 263 -21.12 12.15 34.33
CA SER A 263 -20.93 10.73 34.01
C SER A 263 -19.98 10.54 32.83
N SER A 264 -19.14 9.52 32.91
CA SER A 264 -18.21 9.14 31.85
C SER A 264 -18.52 7.73 31.36
N LEU A 265 -17.97 7.41 30.19
CA LEU A 265 -17.98 6.04 29.69
C LEU A 265 -17.32 5.10 30.69
N THR A 266 -17.91 3.92 30.86
CA THR A 266 -17.24 2.79 31.51
C THR A 266 -16.36 2.05 30.50
N TRP A 267 -15.39 1.26 30.97
CA TRP A 267 -14.59 0.41 30.10
C TRP A 267 -15.43 -0.62 29.34
N GLU A 268 -16.55 -1.07 29.90
CA GLU A 268 -17.47 -1.99 29.23
C GLU A 268 -18.17 -1.31 28.05
N GLN A 269 -18.74 -0.12 28.27
CA GLN A 269 -19.34 0.69 27.21
C GLN A 269 -18.32 1.05 26.13
N LEU A 270 -17.10 1.43 26.52
CA LEU A 270 -16.05 1.79 25.57
C LEU A 270 -15.61 0.59 24.71
N ARG A 271 -15.56 -0.63 25.26
CA ARG A 271 -15.31 -1.85 24.47
C ARG A 271 -16.44 -2.14 23.49
N GLU A 272 -17.70 -1.95 23.88
CA GLU A 272 -18.83 -2.11 22.95
C GLU A 272 -18.76 -1.07 21.82
N MET A 273 -18.45 0.18 22.16
CA MET A 273 -18.24 1.24 21.17
C MET A 273 -17.10 0.89 20.22
N ALA A 274 -15.95 0.48 20.74
CA ALA A 274 -14.78 0.14 19.93
C ALA A 274 -14.99 -1.05 18.97
N ALA A 275 -15.96 -1.92 19.25
CA ALA A 275 -16.32 -3.03 18.38
C ALA A 275 -17.29 -2.62 17.23
N ASP A 276 -17.82 -1.40 17.26
CA ASP A 276 -18.73 -0.90 16.24
C ASP A 276 -17.95 -0.35 15.04
N PRO A 277 -18.25 -0.78 13.79
CA PRO A 277 -17.52 -0.32 12.61
C PRO A 277 -17.69 1.17 12.30
N LEU A 278 -18.65 1.85 12.92
CA LEU A 278 -18.84 3.30 12.80
C LEU A 278 -17.98 4.11 13.78
N VAL A 279 -17.29 3.45 14.72
CA VAL A 279 -16.59 4.11 15.82
C VAL A 279 -15.08 4.00 15.63
N THR A 280 -14.41 5.14 15.72
CA THR A 280 -12.94 5.21 15.89
C THR A 280 -12.63 5.71 17.29
N ILE A 281 -11.73 5.04 18.01
CA ILE A 281 -11.24 5.52 19.32
C ILE A 281 -9.89 6.23 19.14
N ALA A 282 -9.80 7.45 19.67
CA ALA A 282 -8.57 8.21 19.75
C ALA A 282 -8.15 8.44 21.21
N SER A 283 -6.85 8.64 21.43
CA SER A 283 -6.36 9.08 22.73
C SER A 283 -6.56 10.58 22.89
N HIS A 284 -7.05 11.00 24.05
CA HIS A 284 -7.18 12.41 24.43
C HIS A 284 -6.36 12.74 25.67
N SER A 285 -5.13 12.22 25.73
CA SER A 285 -4.20 12.26 26.88
C SER A 285 -4.62 11.39 28.08
N LEU A 286 -3.81 11.37 29.13
CA LEU A 286 -4.07 10.55 30.31
C LEU A 286 -5.07 11.25 31.23
N SER A 287 -4.81 12.51 31.56
CA SER A 287 -5.52 13.28 32.59
C SER A 287 -6.12 14.61 32.10
N HIS A 288 -6.13 14.84 30.79
CA HIS A 288 -6.69 16.05 30.16
C HIS A 288 -5.97 17.34 30.60
N ARG A 289 -4.64 17.32 30.66
CA ARG A 289 -3.83 18.50 30.98
C ARG A 289 -3.35 19.21 29.72
N ARG A 290 -3.28 20.54 29.78
CA ARG A 290 -2.63 21.38 28.76
C ARG A 290 -1.16 20.98 28.59
N LEU A 291 -0.82 20.42 27.43
CA LEU A 291 0.49 19.78 27.19
C LEU A 291 1.63 20.79 26.93
N ASP A 292 1.28 22.00 26.54
CA ASP A 292 2.15 23.17 26.43
C ASP A 292 2.63 23.67 27.82
N GLU A 293 1.81 23.54 28.86
CA GLU A 293 2.07 24.08 30.19
C GLU A 293 2.82 23.14 31.16
N ILE A 294 2.88 21.85 30.85
CA ILE A 294 3.51 20.85 31.73
C ILE A 294 4.95 20.50 31.31
N PRO A 295 5.83 20.07 32.24
CA PRO A 295 7.18 19.64 31.88
C PRO A 295 7.21 18.45 30.93
N ASP A 296 8.29 18.33 30.14
CA ASP A 296 8.49 17.30 29.10
C ASP A 296 8.20 15.86 29.55
N HIS A 297 8.71 15.46 30.71
CA HIS A 297 8.49 14.12 31.25
C HIS A 297 7.00 13.84 31.55
N GLN A 298 6.21 14.88 31.84
CA GLN A 298 4.77 14.77 32.03
C GLN A 298 4.06 14.71 30.69
N VAL A 299 4.46 15.51 29.70
CA VAL A 299 3.94 15.40 28.32
C VAL A 299 4.12 13.97 27.79
N ARG A 300 5.33 13.42 27.91
CA ARG A 300 5.60 12.02 27.57
C ARG A 300 4.64 11.07 28.27
N ARG A 301 4.42 11.24 29.58
CA ARG A 301 3.52 10.38 30.35
C ARG A 301 2.09 10.49 29.85
N GLU A 302 1.57 11.71 29.67
CA GLU A 302 0.21 11.97 29.18
C GLU A 302 -0.04 11.31 27.82
N VAL A 303 0.92 11.38 26.90
CA VAL A 303 0.79 10.86 25.54
C VAL A 303 1.00 9.34 25.48
N VAL A 304 2.08 8.83 26.09
CA VAL A 304 2.46 7.41 25.96
C VAL A 304 1.56 6.52 26.82
N GLU A 305 1.25 6.94 28.04
CA GLU A 305 0.49 6.08 28.97
C GLU A 305 -0.98 5.98 28.58
N SER A 306 -1.58 7.06 28.06
CA SER A 306 -2.95 7.01 27.54
C SER A 306 -3.09 6.04 26.36
N LYS A 307 -2.13 6.05 25.42
CA LYS A 307 -2.05 5.05 24.33
C LYS A 307 -2.02 3.64 24.88
N ARG A 308 -1.05 3.37 25.77
CA ARG A 308 -0.80 2.05 26.34
C ARG A 308 -2.04 1.51 27.07
N ILE A 309 -2.70 2.34 27.87
CA ILE A 309 -3.91 1.96 28.62
C ILE A 309 -5.06 1.65 27.66
N LEU A 310 -5.31 2.49 26.66
CA LEU A 310 -6.38 2.25 25.70
C LEU A 310 -6.15 0.95 24.90
N GLU A 311 -4.93 0.75 24.39
CA GLU A 311 -4.57 -0.46 23.65
C GLU A 311 -4.70 -1.72 24.52
N GLU A 312 -4.28 -1.65 25.79
CA GLU A 312 -4.42 -2.76 26.75
C GLU A 312 -5.89 -3.07 27.08
N GLN A 313 -6.72 -2.04 27.28
CA GLN A 313 -8.11 -2.23 27.68
C GLN A 313 -9.04 -2.63 26.54
N LEU A 314 -8.72 -2.21 25.32
CA LEU A 314 -9.58 -2.40 24.14
C LEU A 314 -9.06 -3.49 23.19
N GLY A 315 -7.77 -3.84 23.25
CA GLY A 315 -7.17 -4.85 22.37
C GLY A 315 -7.03 -4.41 20.91
N ILE A 316 -7.16 -3.11 20.63
CA ILE A 316 -7.03 -2.51 19.28
C ILE A 316 -5.89 -1.49 19.28
N PRO A 317 -5.24 -1.23 18.13
CA PRO A 317 -4.25 -0.17 18.00
C PRO A 317 -4.89 1.21 18.14
N ILE A 318 -4.20 2.15 18.79
CA ILE A 318 -4.67 3.54 18.95
C ILE A 318 -3.79 4.47 18.12
N ASN A 319 -4.29 4.81 16.93
CA ASN A 319 -3.53 5.50 15.89
C ASN A 319 -3.67 7.02 15.92
N HIS A 320 -4.65 7.57 16.62
CA HIS A 320 -4.96 9.00 16.60
C HIS A 320 -4.91 9.63 17.98
N PHE A 321 -4.48 10.89 18.01
CA PHE A 321 -4.42 11.70 19.21
C PHE A 321 -5.33 12.94 19.07
N VAL A 322 -5.86 13.43 20.18
CA VAL A 322 -6.59 14.70 20.24
C VAL A 322 -5.93 15.54 21.34
N TYR A 323 -5.48 16.75 21.00
CA TYR A 323 -4.87 17.63 22.02
C TYR A 323 -5.93 18.18 22.97
N PRO A 324 -5.76 18.04 24.30
CA PRO A 324 -6.63 18.69 25.28
C PRO A 324 -6.73 20.20 25.00
N GLU A 325 -7.96 20.72 24.97
CA GLU A 325 -8.26 22.12 24.65
C GLU A 325 -7.70 22.59 23.28
N GLY A 326 -7.32 21.69 22.37
CA GLY A 326 -6.63 22.05 21.12
C GLY A 326 -5.23 22.63 21.29
N ASN A 327 -4.67 22.63 22.50
CA ASN A 327 -3.41 23.32 22.76
C ASN A 327 -2.23 22.36 22.63
N TYR A 328 -1.24 22.76 21.84
CA TYR A 328 -0.04 21.97 21.58
C TYR A 328 1.23 22.82 21.52
N SER A 329 2.37 22.14 21.57
CA SER A 329 3.71 22.71 21.36
C SER A 329 4.53 21.75 20.51
N ASP A 330 5.65 22.20 19.93
CA ASP A 330 6.57 21.32 19.19
C ASP A 330 7.03 20.12 20.04
N ARG A 331 7.17 20.33 21.36
CA ARG A 331 7.47 19.28 22.33
C ARG A 331 6.35 18.23 22.41
N ALA A 332 5.09 18.67 22.45
CA ALA A 332 3.95 17.75 22.45
C ALA A 332 3.85 16.99 21.14
N LYS A 333 3.97 17.67 19.99
CA LYS A 333 4.00 17.06 18.66
C LYS A 333 5.09 15.99 18.55
N TYR A 334 6.29 16.29 19.07
CA TYR A 334 7.40 15.33 19.11
C TYR A 334 7.03 14.03 19.85
N TRP A 335 6.43 14.13 21.03
CA TRP A 335 6.02 12.94 21.79
C TRP A 335 4.86 12.19 21.14
N VAL A 336 3.90 12.89 20.53
CA VAL A 336 2.81 12.27 19.77
C VAL A 336 3.38 11.47 18.59
N GLN A 337 4.31 12.06 17.84
CA GLN A 337 5.01 11.37 16.76
C GLN A 337 5.79 10.15 17.26
N LEU A 338 6.58 10.31 18.33
CA LEU A 338 7.43 9.23 18.86
C LEU A 338 6.62 8.08 19.48
N ALA A 339 5.42 8.37 20.01
CA ALA A 339 4.47 7.35 20.48
C ALA A 339 3.79 6.58 19.34
N GLY A 340 4.09 6.91 18.08
CA GLY A 340 3.59 6.20 16.90
C GLY A 340 2.15 6.54 16.57
N TYR A 341 1.67 7.73 16.90
CA TYR A 341 0.39 8.21 16.37
C TYR A 341 0.53 8.62 14.89
N HIS A 342 -0.46 8.25 14.08
CA HIS A 342 -0.51 8.54 12.64
C HIS A 342 -1.17 9.88 12.32
N SER A 343 -1.94 10.45 13.26
CA SER A 343 -2.44 11.81 13.15
C SER A 343 -2.81 12.37 14.51
N ALA A 344 -2.98 13.69 14.59
CA ALA A 344 -3.53 14.34 15.76
C ALA A 344 -4.46 15.50 15.40
N LEU A 345 -5.53 15.65 16.18
CA LEU A 345 -6.56 16.67 16.03
C LEU A 345 -6.34 17.82 17.02
N THR A 346 -6.53 19.05 16.54
CA THR A 346 -6.39 20.30 17.28
C THR A 346 -7.64 21.17 17.11
N MET A 347 -7.63 22.39 17.64
CA MET A 347 -8.60 23.44 17.29
C MET A 347 -7.96 24.82 17.44
N ASP A 348 -8.56 25.81 16.78
CA ASP A 348 -8.22 27.23 16.86
C ASP A 348 -9.48 28.01 17.25
N ASP A 349 -9.43 28.73 18.38
CA ASP A 349 -10.55 29.52 18.90
C ASP A 349 -10.77 30.83 18.11
N GLU A 350 -9.77 31.29 17.36
CA GLU A 350 -9.80 32.57 16.66
C GLU A 350 -10.28 32.42 15.21
N GLU A 351 -9.90 31.34 14.53
CA GLU A 351 -10.16 31.13 13.12
C GLU A 351 -10.68 29.71 12.82
N ASN A 352 -11.82 29.62 12.13
CA ASN A 352 -12.31 28.35 11.61
C ASN A 352 -11.44 27.90 10.42
N LYS A 353 -10.72 26.79 10.58
CA LYS A 353 -9.92 26.17 9.52
C LYS A 353 -10.50 24.82 9.13
N PHE A 354 -10.55 24.54 7.83
CA PHE A 354 -10.89 23.22 7.31
C PHE A 354 -9.67 22.30 7.40
N ALA A 355 -9.89 20.97 7.38
CA ALA A 355 -8.81 20.01 7.56
C ALA A 355 -7.65 20.18 6.55
N GLY A 356 -7.93 20.55 5.29
CA GLY A 356 -6.92 20.80 4.26
C GLY A 356 -6.03 22.02 4.53
N GLU A 357 -6.49 22.96 5.35
CA GLU A 357 -5.77 24.18 5.74
C GLU A 357 -4.83 23.96 6.94
N SER A 358 -4.84 22.76 7.52
CA SER A 358 -3.99 22.40 8.64
C SER A 358 -2.49 22.47 8.27
N ASP A 359 -1.64 22.69 9.28
CA ASP A 359 -0.18 22.71 9.08
C ASP A 359 0.37 21.33 8.73
N SER A 360 -0.11 20.28 9.42
CA SER A 360 0.40 18.92 9.34
C SER A 360 -0.65 17.88 9.75
N LEU A 361 -0.41 16.60 9.45
CA LEU A 361 -1.21 15.47 9.94
C LEU A 361 -1.23 15.36 11.47
N LEU A 362 -0.27 16.01 12.16
CA LEU A 362 -0.17 16.05 13.62
C LEU A 362 -0.88 17.25 14.25
N THR A 363 -1.61 18.04 13.46
CA THR A 363 -2.30 19.27 13.89
C THR A 363 -3.53 19.52 13.00
N ILE A 364 -4.35 18.48 12.78
CA ILE A 364 -5.55 18.57 11.95
C ILE A 364 -6.59 19.45 12.65
N GLU A 365 -6.97 20.54 11.99
CA GLU A 365 -7.89 21.55 12.53
C GLU A 365 -9.33 21.04 12.62
N ARG A 366 -10.04 21.55 13.63
CA ARG A 366 -11.45 21.25 13.90
C ARG A 366 -12.25 22.51 14.13
N ILE A 367 -13.56 22.40 13.91
CA ILE A 367 -14.52 23.49 14.00
C ILE A 367 -15.57 23.13 15.04
N GLY A 368 -15.86 24.06 15.95
CA GLY A 368 -16.93 23.90 16.93
C GLY A 368 -18.27 23.64 16.26
N GLN A 369 -19.01 22.65 16.75
CA GLN A 369 -20.28 22.20 16.16
C GLN A 369 -21.32 23.31 15.96
N SER A 370 -21.27 24.39 16.75
CA SER A 370 -22.18 25.54 16.62
C SER A 370 -22.12 26.21 15.25
N GLN A 371 -21.02 26.03 14.51
CA GLN A 371 -20.81 26.60 13.18
C GLN A 371 -21.33 25.71 12.05
N ILE A 372 -21.99 24.58 12.36
CA ILE A 372 -22.41 23.60 11.35
C ILE A 372 -23.21 24.24 10.21
N ALA A 373 -24.15 25.14 10.50
CA ALA A 373 -24.98 25.77 9.47
C ALA A 373 -24.17 26.59 8.45
N GLU A 374 -23.02 27.14 8.85
CA GLU A 374 -22.15 27.94 7.99
C GLU A 374 -21.18 27.06 7.19
N VAL A 375 -20.57 26.06 7.84
CA VAL A 375 -19.46 25.30 7.24
C VAL A 375 -19.92 24.20 6.29
N ILE A 376 -21.13 23.66 6.46
CA ILE A 376 -21.64 22.59 5.59
C ILE A 376 -21.82 23.05 4.14
N ALA A 377 -22.12 24.32 3.91
CA ALA A 377 -22.28 24.88 2.57
C ALA A 377 -20.93 24.97 1.83
N GLN A 378 -19.82 24.98 2.58
CA GLN A 378 -18.46 25.09 2.07
C GLN A 378 -17.77 23.73 1.92
N ALA A 379 -18.41 22.64 2.38
CA ALA A 379 -17.84 21.30 2.36
C ALA A 379 -17.49 20.85 0.93
N TYR A 380 -16.20 20.56 0.71
CA TYR A 380 -15.66 20.19 -0.60
C TYR A 380 -14.52 19.18 -0.46
N GLY A 381 -14.62 18.04 -1.14
CA GLY A 381 -13.64 16.94 -1.06
C GLY A 381 -12.35 17.14 -1.85
N GLY A 382 -12.15 18.34 -2.40
CA GLY A 382 -11.04 18.67 -3.29
C GLY A 382 -11.36 18.39 -4.77
N PRO A 383 -10.45 18.77 -5.69
CA PRO A 383 -10.65 18.55 -7.12
C PRO A 383 -10.85 17.07 -7.43
N PRO A 384 -11.67 16.70 -8.44
CA PRO A 384 -11.68 15.32 -8.92
C PRO A 384 -10.28 14.91 -9.38
N LEU A 385 -10.02 13.59 -9.48
CA LEU A 385 -8.81 13.14 -10.16
C LEU A 385 -8.80 13.73 -11.59
N PRO A 386 -7.62 14.09 -12.13
CA PRO A 386 -7.54 14.58 -13.51
C PRO A 386 -8.22 13.59 -14.45
N THR A 387 -9.18 14.06 -15.25
CA THR A 387 -9.71 13.25 -16.35
C THR A 387 -8.59 13.07 -17.36
N TRP A 388 -8.07 11.85 -17.49
CA TRP A 388 -6.90 11.56 -18.32
C TRP A 388 -7.15 11.92 -19.78
N GLY A 389 -6.45 12.94 -20.28
CA GLY A 389 -6.30 13.16 -21.71
C GLY A 389 -5.42 12.06 -22.33
N THR A 390 -5.56 11.84 -23.63
CA THR A 390 -4.64 10.98 -24.40
C THR A 390 -3.31 11.66 -24.71
N ASN A 391 -3.10 12.91 -24.28
CA ASN A 391 -1.96 13.73 -24.65
C ASN A 391 -0.89 13.68 -23.54
N PHE A 392 0.01 12.72 -23.64
CA PHE A 392 1.15 12.50 -22.77
C PHE A 392 2.37 13.33 -23.18
N ASN A 393 3.10 13.82 -22.17
CA ASN A 393 4.38 14.49 -22.38
C ASN A 393 5.54 13.50 -22.21
N PHE A 394 6.16 13.13 -23.32
CA PHE A 394 7.30 12.19 -23.35
C PHE A 394 8.68 12.87 -23.22
N ASN A 395 8.73 14.13 -22.80
CA ASN A 395 10.00 14.88 -22.71
C ASN A 395 10.80 14.64 -21.43
N ASN A 396 10.31 13.81 -20.51
CA ASN A 396 11.08 13.45 -19.32
C ASN A 396 12.29 12.58 -19.73
N PRO A 397 13.46 12.77 -19.09
CA PRO A 397 14.64 11.98 -19.39
C PRO A 397 14.43 10.50 -19.02
N VAL A 398 15.10 9.61 -19.74
CA VAL A 398 15.07 8.16 -19.46
C VAL A 398 15.86 7.86 -18.18
N GLN A 399 15.21 7.25 -17.18
CA GLN A 399 15.79 6.97 -15.87
C GLN A 399 15.64 5.50 -15.48
N LEU A 400 16.72 4.90 -14.97
CA LEU A 400 16.74 3.55 -14.41
C LEU A 400 16.46 3.60 -12.90
N ASN A 401 15.47 2.84 -12.46
CA ASN A 401 15.09 2.69 -11.05
C ASN A 401 15.04 1.21 -10.66
N ARG A 402 15.58 0.88 -9.48
CA ARG A 402 15.47 -0.46 -8.89
C ARG A 402 14.61 -0.36 -7.66
N VAL A 403 13.49 -1.08 -7.64
CA VAL A 403 12.52 -1.05 -6.55
C VAL A 403 12.35 -2.44 -5.97
N ASN A 404 12.00 -2.50 -4.69
CA ASN A 404 11.66 -3.76 -4.03
C ASN A 404 10.24 -3.61 -3.46
N LEU A 405 9.29 -4.34 -4.05
CA LEU A 405 7.89 -4.29 -3.67
C LEU A 405 7.52 -5.64 -3.06
N GLU A 406 7.12 -5.62 -1.79
CA GLU A 406 6.76 -6.82 -1.02
C GLU A 406 7.82 -7.94 -1.08
N GLY A 407 9.11 -7.57 -1.08
CA GLY A 407 10.21 -8.53 -1.18
C GLY A 407 10.53 -9.00 -2.60
N THR A 408 9.80 -8.53 -3.61
CA THR A 408 10.08 -8.79 -5.03
C THR A 408 10.88 -7.64 -5.66
N PRO A 409 12.12 -7.89 -6.09
CA PRO A 409 12.93 -6.88 -6.78
C PRO A 409 12.49 -6.69 -8.25
N LEU A 410 12.18 -5.44 -8.62
CA LEU A 410 11.87 -5.03 -9.99
C LEU A 410 12.91 -4.04 -10.51
N ILE A 411 13.20 -4.13 -11.82
CA ILE A 411 14.05 -3.18 -12.54
C ILE A 411 13.14 -2.40 -13.50
N LEU A 412 12.99 -1.11 -13.26
CA LEU A 412 12.09 -0.21 -14.01
C LEU A 412 12.93 0.82 -14.76
N ILE A 413 12.53 1.15 -15.98
CA ILE A 413 13.10 2.26 -16.74
C ILE A 413 11.95 3.12 -17.23
N SER A 414 11.92 4.38 -16.80
CA SER A 414 10.84 5.32 -17.10
C SER A 414 11.29 6.52 -17.92
N GLY A 415 10.35 7.19 -18.57
CA GLY A 415 10.57 8.41 -19.36
C GLY A 415 11.01 8.14 -20.80
N GLY A 416 11.36 9.21 -21.51
CA GLY A 416 11.64 9.17 -22.95
C GLY A 416 10.39 8.96 -23.79
N LYS A 417 10.56 8.96 -25.11
CA LYS A 417 9.49 8.63 -26.05
C LYS A 417 9.47 7.13 -26.31
N PRO A 418 8.32 6.46 -26.16
CA PRO A 418 8.24 5.04 -26.47
C PRO A 418 8.11 4.85 -27.98
N VAL A 419 8.83 3.85 -28.48
CA VAL A 419 8.79 3.38 -29.87
C VAL A 419 8.90 1.86 -29.87
N THR A 420 8.59 1.21 -30.99
CA THR A 420 8.91 -0.20 -31.18
C THR A 420 9.88 -0.40 -32.33
N ILE A 421 10.70 -1.44 -32.22
CA ILE A 421 11.66 -1.84 -33.26
C ILE A 421 11.35 -3.28 -33.63
N HIS A 422 11.06 -3.52 -34.90
CA HIS A 422 10.88 -4.85 -35.47
C HIS A 422 12.13 -5.23 -36.28
N ALA A 423 12.83 -6.26 -35.83
CA ALA A 423 14.02 -6.78 -36.49
C ALA A 423 13.66 -7.78 -37.60
N ASP A 424 14.59 -8.02 -38.52
CA ASP A 424 14.41 -8.95 -39.64
C ASP A 424 14.53 -10.43 -39.23
N SER A 425 15.01 -10.67 -38.01
CA SER A 425 15.19 -11.98 -37.38
C SER A 425 15.11 -11.81 -35.87
N ARG A 426 15.42 -12.86 -35.12
CA ARG A 426 15.50 -12.82 -33.66
C ARG A 426 16.91 -12.49 -33.21
N TYR A 427 17.03 -11.47 -32.36
CA TYR A 427 18.30 -11.04 -31.77
C TYR A 427 18.14 -10.79 -30.27
N GLN A 428 19.25 -10.60 -29.57
CA GLN A 428 19.21 -10.11 -28.19
C GLN A 428 18.77 -8.65 -28.16
N VAL A 429 18.08 -8.23 -27.11
CA VAL A 429 17.59 -6.84 -26.99
C VAL A 429 18.71 -5.79 -27.17
N PRO A 430 19.90 -5.95 -26.56
CA PRO A 430 21.04 -5.07 -26.83
C PRO A 430 21.45 -4.99 -28.31
N GLU A 431 21.42 -6.11 -29.03
CA GLU A 431 21.79 -6.17 -30.46
C GLU A 431 20.78 -5.40 -31.32
N ILE A 432 19.49 -5.49 -30.99
CA ILE A 432 18.41 -4.81 -31.71
C ILE A 432 18.55 -3.29 -31.60
N ILE A 433 18.94 -2.78 -30.42
CA ILE A 433 19.02 -1.33 -30.18
C ILE A 433 20.41 -0.72 -30.48
N ALA A 434 21.44 -1.53 -30.72
CA ALA A 434 22.84 -1.08 -30.84
C ALA A 434 23.07 0.02 -31.89
N ASN A 435 22.29 0.02 -32.98
CA ASN A 435 22.39 1.00 -34.07
C ASN A 435 21.22 2.00 -34.08
N THR A 436 20.64 2.27 -32.92
CA THR A 436 19.52 3.20 -32.75
C THR A 436 19.87 4.27 -31.71
N ASN A 437 19.01 5.27 -31.58
CA ASN A 437 19.10 6.26 -30.50
C ASN A 437 18.38 5.80 -29.21
N ALA A 438 17.89 4.57 -29.13
CA ALA A 438 17.23 4.07 -27.93
C ALA A 438 18.21 4.00 -26.76
N ILE A 439 17.80 4.55 -25.61
CA ILE A 439 18.55 4.47 -24.35
C ILE A 439 18.24 3.17 -23.64
N ALA A 440 17.02 2.66 -23.79
CA ALA A 440 16.56 1.45 -23.11
C ALA A 440 15.60 0.67 -24.00
N ALA A 441 15.53 -0.65 -23.79
CA ALA A 441 14.51 -1.48 -24.42
C ALA A 441 14.22 -2.76 -23.62
N VAL A 442 13.00 -3.26 -23.79
CA VAL A 442 12.51 -4.53 -23.24
C VAL A 442 12.02 -5.40 -24.40
N ASP A 443 11.97 -6.73 -24.22
CA ASP A 443 11.30 -7.60 -25.19
C ASP A 443 9.87 -7.10 -25.48
N GLY A 444 9.42 -7.16 -26.72
CA GLY A 444 8.06 -6.72 -27.10
C GLY A 444 7.10 -7.88 -27.27
N GLY A 445 6.02 -7.72 -28.05
CA GLY A 445 4.95 -8.72 -28.22
C GLY A 445 5.40 -10.08 -28.76
N PHE A 446 5.97 -10.91 -27.90
CA PHE A 446 6.48 -12.24 -28.23
C PHE A 446 6.20 -13.22 -27.07
N PHE A 447 5.04 -13.85 -27.11
CA PHE A 447 4.50 -14.71 -26.06
C PHE A 447 3.97 -16.04 -26.60
N SER A 448 3.80 -17.03 -25.72
CA SER A 448 3.39 -18.38 -26.10
C SER A 448 1.93 -18.67 -25.76
N LEU A 449 1.17 -19.20 -26.72
CA LEU A 449 -0.19 -19.72 -26.50
C LEU A 449 -0.14 -21.26 -26.44
N LYS A 450 -1.03 -21.87 -25.64
CA LYS A 450 -1.13 -23.35 -25.50
C LYS A 450 -1.19 -24.12 -26.82
N TYR A 451 -1.70 -23.49 -27.89
CA TYR A 451 -2.01 -24.12 -29.17
C TYR A 451 -1.26 -23.53 -30.37
N LEU A 452 -0.33 -22.59 -30.16
CA LEU A 452 0.49 -22.02 -31.24
C LEU A 452 1.92 -22.51 -31.09
N ASP A 453 2.40 -23.20 -32.13
CA ASP A 453 3.79 -23.66 -32.27
C ASP A 453 4.52 -22.82 -33.34
N SER A 454 4.33 -21.50 -33.27
CA SER A 454 4.96 -20.54 -34.19
C SER A 454 6.18 -19.92 -33.53
N ASN A 455 7.24 -19.84 -34.31
CA ASN A 455 8.48 -19.17 -33.94
C ASN A 455 8.61 -17.77 -34.61
N VAL A 456 7.50 -17.13 -34.97
CA VAL A 456 7.46 -15.80 -35.57
C VAL A 456 6.68 -14.85 -34.65
N MET A 457 6.84 -13.53 -34.83
CA MET A 457 6.01 -12.55 -34.12
C MET A 457 4.52 -12.81 -34.39
N ILE A 458 3.71 -12.70 -33.34
CA ILE A 458 2.28 -13.04 -33.38
C ILE A 458 1.46 -11.74 -33.40
N GLY A 459 0.46 -11.69 -34.28
CA GLY A 459 -0.39 -10.52 -34.47
C GLY A 459 0.19 -9.48 -35.43
N PRO A 460 -0.57 -8.42 -35.76
CA PRO A 460 -0.12 -7.33 -36.62
C PRO A 460 0.89 -6.42 -35.91
N VAL A 461 1.74 -5.78 -36.71
CA VAL A 461 2.86 -4.96 -36.24
C VAL A 461 2.96 -3.69 -37.07
N LEU A 462 3.14 -2.57 -36.39
CA LEU A 462 3.63 -1.32 -36.95
C LEU A 462 4.77 -0.87 -36.04
N SER A 463 5.94 -0.57 -36.61
CA SER A 463 7.12 -0.20 -35.82
C SER A 463 7.82 1.02 -36.37
N HIS A 464 8.40 1.80 -35.47
CA HIS A 464 9.10 3.04 -35.76
C HIS A 464 10.16 2.91 -36.84
N ASN A 465 10.93 1.82 -36.83
CA ASN A 465 12.04 1.62 -37.75
C ASN A 465 11.60 1.22 -39.17
N THR A 466 10.50 0.48 -39.31
CA THR A 466 10.03 0.01 -40.63
C THR A 466 8.98 0.92 -41.25
N GLN A 467 8.23 1.66 -40.42
CA GLN A 467 7.10 2.52 -40.81
C GLN A 467 6.09 1.83 -41.74
N THR A 468 6.06 0.50 -41.70
CA THR A 468 5.25 -0.35 -42.57
C THR A 468 4.39 -1.24 -41.71
N PHE A 469 3.09 -1.24 -41.96
CA PHE A 469 2.15 -2.14 -41.30
C PHE A 469 2.31 -3.56 -41.85
N ILE A 470 2.63 -4.51 -40.97
CA ILE A 470 2.76 -5.93 -41.28
C ILE A 470 1.56 -6.64 -40.66
N PRO A 471 0.64 -7.20 -41.47
CA PRO A 471 -0.50 -7.94 -40.92
C PRO A 471 -0.04 -9.25 -40.26
N GLY A 472 -0.72 -9.61 -39.17
CA GLY A 472 -0.54 -10.91 -38.53
C GLY A 472 -1.15 -12.04 -39.37
N ASN A 473 -0.76 -13.27 -39.06
CA ASN A 473 -1.27 -14.45 -39.73
C ASN A 473 -2.79 -14.60 -39.51
N ALA A 474 -3.56 -14.57 -40.61
CA ALA A 474 -5.01 -14.60 -40.58
C ALA A 474 -5.61 -15.84 -39.89
N SER A 475 -4.91 -16.99 -39.90
CA SER A 475 -5.37 -18.20 -39.22
C SER A 475 -5.12 -18.18 -37.70
N GLU A 476 -4.17 -17.37 -37.24
CA GLU A 476 -3.78 -17.28 -35.82
C GLU A 476 -4.48 -16.13 -35.11
N ASN A 477 -4.71 -15.00 -35.81
CA ASN A 477 -5.27 -13.77 -35.25
C ASN A 477 -6.59 -13.95 -34.48
N PRO A 478 -7.56 -14.79 -34.89
CA PRO A 478 -8.77 -15.00 -34.10
C PRO A 478 -8.50 -15.49 -32.67
N ARG A 479 -7.36 -16.16 -32.43
CA ARG A 479 -6.93 -16.62 -31.09
C ARG A 479 -6.34 -15.52 -30.22
N LEU A 480 -6.14 -14.33 -30.80
CA LEU A 480 -5.66 -13.13 -30.11
C LEU A 480 -6.80 -12.19 -29.73
N ASN A 481 -8.04 -12.48 -30.15
CA ASN A 481 -9.17 -11.61 -29.85
C ASN A 481 -9.29 -11.36 -28.34
N GLY A 482 -9.51 -10.09 -28.01
CA GLY A 482 -9.59 -9.64 -26.62
C GLY A 482 -8.25 -9.48 -25.92
N ARG A 483 -7.09 -9.76 -26.54
CA ARG A 483 -5.76 -9.45 -25.98
C ARG A 483 -5.42 -7.96 -26.14
N PRO A 484 -4.44 -7.41 -25.39
CA PRO A 484 -4.06 -6.01 -25.53
C PRO A 484 -3.43 -5.72 -26.89
N LEU A 485 -4.09 -4.90 -27.69
CA LEU A 485 -3.47 -4.16 -28.79
C LEU A 485 -2.93 -2.84 -28.21
N VAL A 486 -1.61 -2.70 -28.23
CA VAL A 486 -0.90 -1.50 -27.79
C VAL A 486 -0.72 -0.60 -28.99
N LEU A 487 -1.17 0.65 -28.88
CA LEU A 487 -1.04 1.70 -29.90
C LEU A 487 -0.24 2.85 -29.32
N ILE A 488 0.81 3.28 -30.01
CA ILE A 488 1.65 4.41 -29.63
C ILE A 488 1.58 5.43 -30.75
N GLY A 489 1.42 6.70 -30.39
CA GLY A 489 1.48 7.86 -31.26
C GLY A 489 2.56 8.84 -30.83
N HIS A 490 2.51 10.06 -31.36
CA HIS A 490 3.50 11.10 -31.04
C HIS A 490 3.47 11.55 -29.58
N ASP A 491 2.27 11.67 -29.04
CA ASP A 491 1.94 12.19 -27.74
C ASP A 491 0.84 11.35 -27.07
N ALA A 492 0.60 10.12 -27.52
CA ALA A 492 -0.50 9.30 -27.04
C ALA A 492 -0.13 7.82 -26.96
N VAL A 493 -0.73 7.11 -26.02
CA VAL A 493 -0.74 5.65 -25.94
C VAL A 493 -2.15 5.17 -25.66
N LYS A 494 -2.59 4.12 -26.35
CA LYS A 494 -3.86 3.43 -26.09
C LYS A 494 -3.63 1.93 -25.96
N PHE A 495 -4.39 1.33 -25.07
CA PHE A 495 -4.51 -0.12 -24.93
C PHE A 495 -5.95 -0.48 -25.24
N VAL A 496 -6.18 -1.24 -26.31
CA VAL A 496 -7.53 -1.63 -26.73
C VAL A 496 -7.62 -3.15 -26.90
N PRO A 497 -8.80 -3.77 -26.72
CA PRO A 497 -9.01 -5.17 -27.08
C PRO A 497 -8.74 -5.40 -28.55
N PHE A 498 -7.86 -6.35 -28.85
CA PHE A 498 -7.59 -6.78 -30.20
C PHE A 498 -8.84 -7.44 -30.80
N ASP A 499 -9.12 -7.12 -32.06
CA ASP A 499 -10.22 -7.69 -32.84
C ASP A 499 -9.65 -8.02 -34.22
N ALA A 500 -9.50 -9.31 -34.51
CA ALA A 500 -8.91 -9.82 -35.74
C ALA A 500 -9.63 -9.33 -37.01
N ALA A 501 -10.94 -9.05 -36.93
CA ALA A 501 -11.72 -8.58 -38.07
C ALA A 501 -11.45 -7.09 -38.38
N ARG A 502 -11.01 -6.33 -37.37
CA ARG A 502 -10.78 -4.88 -37.48
C ARG A 502 -9.30 -4.53 -37.53
N HIS A 503 -8.52 -5.05 -36.59
CA HIS A 503 -7.18 -4.58 -36.28
C HIS A 503 -6.06 -5.27 -37.07
N ASN A 504 -6.37 -6.19 -38.00
CA ASN A 504 -5.37 -6.81 -38.88
C ASN A 504 -5.10 -6.03 -40.18
N VAL A 505 -5.57 -4.78 -40.26
CA VAL A 505 -5.30 -3.84 -41.35
C VAL A 505 -5.00 -2.47 -40.73
N LEU A 506 -4.20 -1.65 -41.44
CA LEU A 506 -3.76 -0.36 -40.92
C LEU A 506 -4.94 0.58 -40.65
N GLU A 507 -5.93 0.60 -41.53
CA GLU A 507 -7.11 1.47 -41.41
C GLU A 507 -7.90 1.19 -40.13
N GLY A 508 -8.00 -0.08 -39.74
CA GLY A 508 -8.70 -0.47 -38.51
C GLY A 508 -7.91 -0.10 -37.25
N VAL A 509 -6.58 -0.14 -37.30
CA VAL A 509 -5.72 0.37 -36.22
C VAL A 509 -5.80 1.90 -36.13
N GLN A 510 -5.79 2.59 -37.27
CA GLN A 510 -5.92 4.05 -37.33
C GLN A 510 -7.31 4.54 -36.89
N ALA A 511 -8.35 3.72 -37.02
CA ALA A 511 -9.66 4.03 -36.48
C ALA A 511 -9.66 4.12 -34.94
N GLU A 512 -8.79 3.36 -34.26
CA GLU A 512 -8.59 3.45 -32.81
C GLU A 512 -7.67 4.62 -32.43
N MET A 513 -6.64 4.89 -33.25
CA MET A 513 -5.71 6.01 -33.06
C MET A 513 -5.20 6.55 -34.40
N ALA A 514 -5.71 7.71 -34.84
CA ALA A 514 -5.42 8.26 -36.16
C ALA A 514 -3.93 8.60 -36.37
N ASN A 515 -3.22 9.03 -35.32
CA ASN A 515 -1.79 9.38 -35.33
C ASN A 515 -0.88 8.24 -34.83
N VAL A 516 -1.32 6.99 -34.94
CA VAL A 516 -0.52 5.82 -34.55
C VAL A 516 0.78 5.75 -35.34
N THR A 517 1.89 5.59 -34.63
CA THR A 517 3.23 5.37 -35.19
C THR A 517 3.71 3.95 -34.96
N ASP A 518 3.23 3.29 -33.90
CA ASP A 518 3.60 1.94 -33.55
C ASP A 518 2.39 1.17 -33.01
N ALA A 519 2.30 -0.11 -33.36
CA ALA A 519 1.23 -0.99 -32.93
C ALA A 519 1.73 -2.43 -32.79
N PHE A 520 1.34 -3.12 -31.72
CA PHE A 520 1.61 -4.54 -31.55
C PHE A 520 0.62 -5.18 -30.57
N VAL A 521 0.43 -6.49 -30.66
CA VAL A 521 -0.37 -7.25 -29.70
C VAL A 521 0.53 -7.76 -28.58
N ALA A 522 0.14 -7.51 -27.33
CA ALA A 522 0.81 -8.01 -26.13
C ALA A 522 0.11 -9.26 -25.59
N ALA A 523 0.75 -9.96 -24.65
CA ALA A 523 0.28 -11.25 -24.17
C ALA A 523 -1.04 -11.10 -23.40
N ALA A 524 -1.04 -10.30 -22.33
CA ALA A 524 -2.20 -10.03 -21.49
C ALA A 524 -2.04 -8.68 -20.80
N TRP A 525 -3.14 -8.11 -20.31
CA TRP A 525 -3.06 -7.01 -19.36
C TRP A 525 -2.58 -7.58 -18.02
N LEU A 526 -1.56 -6.95 -17.46
CA LEU A 526 -1.17 -7.10 -16.06
C LEU A 526 -1.94 -6.09 -15.21
N VAL A 527 -2.07 -4.87 -15.73
CA VAL A 527 -2.86 -3.77 -15.16
C VAL A 527 -3.68 -3.14 -16.28
N LYS A 528 -4.96 -2.90 -16.05
CA LYS A 528 -5.86 -2.20 -16.96
C LYS A 528 -6.67 -1.19 -16.18
N ASP A 529 -6.68 0.07 -16.62
CA ASP A 529 -7.41 1.15 -15.93
C ASP A 529 -7.07 1.24 -14.42
N SER A 530 -5.79 1.09 -14.09
CA SER A 530 -5.20 1.03 -12.74
C SER A 530 -5.62 -0.18 -11.90
N GLN A 531 -6.23 -1.20 -12.52
CA GLN A 531 -6.66 -2.43 -11.85
C GLN A 531 -5.77 -3.61 -12.23
N PRO A 532 -5.21 -4.35 -11.26
CA PRO A 532 -4.54 -5.60 -11.56
C PRO A 532 -5.56 -6.60 -12.14
N GLN A 533 -5.10 -7.43 -13.08
CA GLN A 533 -5.99 -8.38 -13.74
C GLN A 533 -6.03 -9.72 -13.02
N PRO A 534 -7.22 -10.34 -12.85
CA PRO A 534 -7.35 -11.64 -12.22
C PRO A 534 -6.92 -12.76 -13.17
N ASP A 535 -6.72 -13.97 -12.63
CA ASP A 535 -6.31 -15.17 -13.38
C ASP A 535 -7.13 -15.41 -14.67
N GLU A 536 -8.44 -15.14 -14.64
CA GLU A 536 -9.33 -15.35 -15.79
C GLU A 536 -8.96 -14.47 -16.99
N ALA A 537 -8.37 -13.29 -16.75
CA ALA A 537 -7.99 -12.35 -17.79
C ALA A 537 -6.82 -12.84 -18.65
N PHE A 538 -6.06 -13.82 -18.17
CA PHE A 538 -4.92 -14.40 -18.90
C PHE A 538 -5.33 -15.52 -19.88
N GLY A 539 -6.54 -16.08 -19.71
CA GLY A 539 -7.16 -17.04 -20.62
C GLY A 539 -6.25 -18.23 -20.97
N ASP A 540 -6.04 -18.45 -22.27
CA ASP A 540 -5.29 -19.60 -22.79
C ASP A 540 -3.77 -19.43 -22.84
N LEU A 541 -3.21 -18.47 -22.09
CA LEU A 541 -1.76 -18.33 -21.98
C LEU A 541 -1.15 -19.57 -21.31
N PHE A 542 -0.06 -20.05 -21.88
CA PHE A 542 0.67 -21.19 -21.33
C PHE A 542 1.46 -20.74 -20.08
N ASP A 543 1.27 -21.43 -18.95
CA ASP A 543 1.99 -21.19 -17.70
C ASP A 543 2.06 -19.71 -17.28
N PHE A 544 0.99 -18.95 -17.51
CA PHE A 544 0.98 -17.52 -17.23
C PHE A 544 1.26 -17.22 -15.76
N ASN A 545 0.79 -18.05 -14.83
CA ASN A 545 1.03 -17.83 -13.40
C ASN A 545 2.19 -18.65 -12.82
N ALA A 546 2.95 -19.38 -13.66
CA ALA A 546 4.17 -20.02 -13.18
C ALA A 546 5.21 -18.94 -12.80
N ALA A 547 5.95 -19.18 -11.72
CA ALA A 547 7.04 -18.30 -11.30
C ALA A 547 8.13 -18.28 -12.37
N ARG A 548 8.24 -17.17 -13.11
CA ARG A 548 9.22 -16.94 -14.17
C ARG A 548 9.69 -15.51 -14.12
N HIS A 549 10.85 -15.21 -14.71
CA HIS A 549 11.17 -13.81 -14.99
C HIS A 549 10.09 -13.25 -15.91
N ARG A 550 9.66 -12.02 -15.66
CA ARG A 550 8.59 -11.37 -16.40
C ARG A 550 9.06 -10.03 -16.96
N ALA A 551 8.60 -9.72 -18.15
CA ALA A 551 8.82 -8.45 -18.83
C ALA A 551 7.50 -7.77 -19.12
N PHE A 552 7.49 -6.45 -18.97
CA PHE A 552 6.30 -5.66 -19.16
C PHE A 552 6.60 -4.28 -19.72
N TRP A 553 5.55 -3.71 -20.30
CA TRP A 553 5.48 -2.34 -20.80
C TRP A 553 4.20 -1.72 -20.30
N GLY A 554 4.27 -0.45 -19.92
CA GLY A 554 3.09 0.26 -19.48
C GLY A 554 3.25 1.77 -19.46
N ILE A 555 2.17 2.42 -19.06
CA ILE A 555 2.10 3.84 -18.78
C ILE A 555 1.73 4.01 -17.31
N ASP A 556 2.51 4.80 -16.57
CA ASP A 556 2.17 5.15 -15.20
C ASP A 556 1.04 6.19 -15.13
N GLN A 557 0.55 6.46 -13.92
CA GLN A 557 -0.55 7.40 -13.73
C GLN A 557 -0.22 8.86 -14.03
N THR A 558 1.07 9.20 -14.14
CA THR A 558 1.53 10.51 -14.59
C THR A 558 1.61 10.61 -16.12
N GLY A 559 1.33 9.51 -16.82
CA GLY A 559 1.41 9.42 -18.27
C GLY A 559 2.81 9.11 -18.79
N GLN A 560 3.73 8.66 -17.93
CA GLN A 560 5.08 8.32 -18.35
C GLN A 560 5.20 6.88 -18.84
N PRO A 561 5.90 6.66 -19.97
CA PRO A 561 6.44 5.39 -20.41
C PRO A 561 7.21 4.68 -19.30
N VAL A 562 6.92 3.40 -19.08
CA VAL A 562 7.73 2.53 -18.21
C VAL A 562 7.86 1.14 -18.82
N ILE A 563 9.11 0.72 -19.05
CA ILE A 563 9.48 -0.67 -19.36
C ILE A 563 10.11 -1.30 -18.13
N GLY A 564 10.01 -2.61 -17.96
CA GLY A 564 10.68 -3.26 -16.84
C GLY A 564 10.65 -4.78 -16.85
N VAL A 565 11.41 -5.35 -15.91
CA VAL A 565 11.45 -6.79 -15.64
C VAL A 565 11.44 -7.10 -14.15
N SER A 566 10.98 -8.30 -13.80
CA SER A 566 11.22 -8.88 -12.49
C SER A 566 12.64 -9.46 -12.43
N ALA A 567 13.42 -9.05 -11.43
CA ALA A 567 14.77 -9.59 -11.25
C ALA A 567 14.75 -11.04 -10.73
N GLU A 568 13.68 -11.42 -10.02
CA GLU A 568 13.40 -12.79 -9.57
C GLU A 568 12.14 -13.36 -10.24
N PRO A 569 11.98 -14.70 -10.28
CA PRO A 569 10.78 -15.33 -10.83
C PRO A 569 9.49 -14.99 -10.06
N ILE A 570 8.44 -14.60 -10.77
CA ILE A 570 7.11 -14.25 -10.22
C ILE A 570 5.98 -14.71 -11.15
N GLY A 571 4.80 -15.00 -10.59
CA GLY A 571 3.58 -15.24 -11.35
C GLY A 571 3.00 -13.95 -11.92
N SER A 572 2.35 -14.00 -13.09
CA SER A 572 1.86 -12.77 -13.74
C SER A 572 0.74 -12.07 -12.96
N VAL A 573 -0.02 -12.79 -12.13
CA VAL A 573 -1.10 -12.20 -11.32
C VAL A 573 -0.51 -11.36 -10.19
N ASP A 574 0.46 -11.93 -9.46
CA ASP A 574 1.19 -11.20 -8.43
C ASP A 574 1.96 -10.01 -9.01
N LEU A 575 2.58 -10.18 -10.19
CA LEU A 575 3.21 -9.06 -10.87
C LEU A 575 2.20 -7.95 -11.20
N GLY A 576 1.03 -8.28 -11.73
CA GLY A 576 -0.02 -7.29 -12.00
C GLY A 576 -0.42 -6.50 -10.75
N ARG A 577 -0.56 -7.18 -9.61
CA ARG A 577 -0.81 -6.56 -8.31
C ARG A 577 0.31 -5.61 -7.90
N LEU A 578 1.57 -6.03 -8.00
CA LEU A 578 2.73 -5.18 -7.69
C LEU A 578 2.86 -3.99 -8.63
N LEU A 579 2.55 -4.14 -9.92
CA LEU A 579 2.59 -3.04 -10.88
C LEU A 579 1.46 -2.02 -10.64
N ALA A 580 0.27 -2.48 -10.29
CA ALA A 580 -0.82 -1.57 -9.89
C ALA A 580 -0.43 -0.78 -8.64
N GLN A 581 0.17 -1.44 -7.64
CA GLN A 581 0.74 -0.77 -6.47
C GLN A 581 1.84 0.23 -6.87
N ALA A 582 2.70 -0.12 -7.83
CA ALA A 582 3.79 0.71 -8.34
C ALA A 582 3.35 1.93 -9.16
N GLY A 583 2.05 2.15 -9.32
CA GLY A 583 1.52 3.34 -9.99
C GLY A 583 1.26 3.18 -11.48
N PHE A 584 1.20 1.95 -12.01
CA PHE A 584 0.83 1.73 -13.40
C PHE A 584 -0.65 2.02 -13.63
N ARG A 585 -0.96 2.81 -14.66
CA ARG A 585 -2.32 2.97 -15.17
C ARG A 585 -2.68 1.78 -16.05
N ASP A 586 -1.83 1.46 -17.01
CA ASP A 586 -1.99 0.32 -17.90
C ASP A 586 -0.64 -0.36 -18.05
N ALA A 587 -0.59 -1.67 -17.93
CA ALA A 587 0.61 -2.48 -18.10
C ALA A 587 0.26 -3.79 -18.79
N VAL A 588 1.10 -4.20 -19.74
CA VAL A 588 0.93 -5.43 -20.50
C VAL A 588 2.14 -6.33 -20.36
N MET A 589 1.88 -7.63 -20.33
CA MET A 589 2.92 -8.67 -20.34
C MET A 589 3.47 -8.86 -21.75
N LEU A 590 4.79 -8.93 -21.87
CA LEU A 590 5.49 -9.02 -23.15
C LEU A 590 6.12 -10.40 -23.38
N ASP A 591 6.47 -11.10 -22.31
CA ASP A 591 7.28 -12.31 -22.37
C ASP A 591 6.49 -13.63 -22.49
N SER A 592 7.25 -14.67 -22.81
CA SER A 592 6.89 -16.10 -22.64
C SER A 592 7.50 -16.74 -21.39
N GLY A 593 8.23 -15.96 -20.59
CA GLY A 593 9.02 -16.33 -19.42
C GLY A 593 10.47 -16.74 -19.73
N ALA A 594 10.76 -17.20 -20.95
CA ALA A 594 12.13 -17.51 -21.40
C ALA A 594 12.77 -16.38 -22.21
N SER A 595 11.97 -15.40 -22.67
CA SER A 595 12.38 -14.27 -23.50
C SER A 595 12.66 -12.99 -22.72
N THR A 596 12.33 -12.96 -21.42
CA THR A 596 12.42 -11.77 -20.58
C THR A 596 13.81 -11.16 -20.65
N SER A 597 13.88 -9.93 -21.15
CA SER A 597 15.12 -9.23 -21.41
C SER A 597 14.93 -7.73 -21.24
N LEU A 598 15.87 -7.07 -20.59
CA LEU A 598 15.90 -5.61 -20.43
C LEU A 598 17.30 -5.10 -20.73
N ALA A 599 17.41 -4.07 -21.56
CA ALA A 599 18.66 -3.41 -21.87
C ALA A 599 18.60 -1.92 -21.49
N TYR A 600 19.70 -1.41 -20.97
CA TYR A 600 19.89 0.02 -20.67
C TYR A 600 21.30 0.44 -21.09
N GLN A 601 21.40 1.51 -21.87
CA GLN A 601 22.65 2.05 -22.40
C GLN A 601 23.49 0.99 -23.14
N GLY A 602 22.83 0.09 -23.88
CA GLY A 602 23.47 -0.97 -24.66
C GLY A 602 23.84 -2.23 -23.85
N GLU A 603 23.64 -2.24 -22.54
CA GLU A 603 23.98 -3.38 -21.67
C GLU A 603 22.72 -4.13 -21.22
N SER A 604 22.81 -5.46 -21.14
CA SER A 604 21.75 -6.29 -20.56
C SER A 604 21.70 -6.10 -19.04
N LEU A 605 20.50 -5.96 -18.49
CA LEU A 605 20.26 -5.84 -17.05
C LEU A 605 19.80 -7.15 -16.39
N VAL A 606 19.63 -8.22 -17.17
CA VAL A 606 19.29 -9.56 -16.66
C VAL A 606 20.55 -10.42 -16.52
N GLY A 607 20.60 -11.24 -15.48
CA GLY A 607 21.77 -12.06 -15.13
C GLY A 607 21.94 -13.38 -15.91
N TYR A 608 21.19 -13.56 -17.00
CA TYR A 608 21.18 -14.75 -17.84
C TYR A 608 21.09 -14.36 -19.33
N ILE A 609 21.17 -15.34 -20.23
CA ILE A 609 21.00 -15.12 -21.69
C ILE A 609 19.54 -15.44 -22.05
N PRO A 610 18.71 -14.44 -22.36
CA PRO A 610 17.32 -14.67 -22.76
C PRO A 610 17.21 -15.31 -24.13
N ARG A 611 16.04 -15.90 -24.42
CA ARG A 611 15.72 -16.31 -25.79
C ARG A 611 15.62 -15.06 -26.68
N PRO A 612 16.30 -15.03 -27.84
CA PRO A 612 16.21 -13.93 -28.80
C PRO A 612 14.77 -13.64 -29.25
N VAL A 613 14.47 -12.35 -29.49
CA VAL A 613 13.14 -11.86 -29.89
C VAL A 613 13.21 -11.08 -31.20
N PRO A 614 12.13 -11.03 -32.01
CA PRO A 614 12.11 -10.26 -33.24
C PRO A 614 11.65 -8.81 -33.04
N HIS A 615 11.18 -8.44 -31.85
CA HIS A 615 10.56 -7.14 -31.59
C HIS A 615 10.81 -6.67 -30.16
N VAL A 616 11.01 -5.37 -29.99
CA VAL A 616 11.25 -4.71 -28.71
C VAL A 616 10.43 -3.44 -28.56
N VAL A 617 10.10 -3.10 -27.31
CA VAL A 617 9.61 -1.77 -26.94
C VAL A 617 10.79 -0.99 -26.38
N ALA A 618 11.08 0.17 -26.98
CA ALA A 618 12.26 0.97 -26.69
C ALA A 618 11.90 2.39 -26.25
N LEU A 619 12.77 2.99 -25.44
CA LEU A 619 12.69 4.37 -24.98
C LEU A 619 13.80 5.19 -25.62
N VAL A 620 13.42 6.17 -26.43
CA VAL A 620 14.36 7.11 -27.08
C VAL A 620 14.39 8.44 -26.30
N PRO A 621 15.51 9.19 -26.36
CA PRO A 621 15.61 10.46 -25.65
C PRO A 621 14.52 11.46 -26.06
N PRO A 622 14.14 12.37 -25.16
CA PRO A 622 13.29 13.52 -25.49
C PRO A 622 13.79 14.23 -26.73
N GLN A 623 12.89 14.64 -27.62
CA GLN A 623 13.28 15.53 -28.71
C GLN A 623 13.55 16.91 -28.09
N VAL A 624 14.82 17.28 -28.00
CA VAL A 624 15.17 18.69 -27.79
C VAL A 624 14.70 19.41 -29.04
N GLU A 625 13.64 20.21 -28.93
CA GLU A 625 13.41 21.27 -29.91
C GLU A 625 14.66 22.15 -29.89
N VAL A 626 15.55 21.92 -30.85
CA VAL A 626 16.60 22.88 -31.14
C VAL A 626 15.86 24.12 -31.61
N ALA A 627 15.65 25.06 -30.69
CA ALA A 627 15.29 26.42 -31.04
C ALA A 627 16.29 26.84 -32.11
N THR A 628 15.83 26.93 -33.36
CA THR A 628 16.61 27.48 -34.44
C THR A 628 16.91 28.90 -34.02
N SER A 629 18.13 29.12 -33.49
CA SER A 629 18.64 30.47 -33.32
C SER A 629 18.46 31.16 -34.66
N PRO A 630 17.78 32.31 -34.72
CA PRO A 630 17.69 33.04 -35.97
C PRO A 630 19.12 33.30 -36.40
N THR A 631 19.48 32.80 -37.58
CA THR A 631 20.73 33.08 -38.26
C THR A 631 20.99 34.58 -38.15
N CYS A 632 21.97 34.96 -37.32
CA CYS A 632 22.54 36.29 -37.36
C CYS A 632 23.13 36.43 -38.77
N ALA A 633 22.40 37.11 -39.66
CA ALA A 633 22.94 37.54 -40.92
C ALA A 633 24.14 38.45 -40.59
N LEU A 634 25.34 37.97 -40.90
CA LEU A 634 26.52 38.82 -40.98
C LEU A 634 26.24 39.85 -42.07
N VAL A 635 25.83 41.05 -41.66
CA VAL A 635 25.82 42.23 -42.52
C VAL A 635 27.29 42.53 -42.81
N SER A 636 27.76 42.16 -44.00
CA SER A 636 29.02 42.64 -44.52
C SER A 636 28.86 44.14 -44.82
N ASP A 637 29.45 44.97 -43.96
CA ASP A 637 29.54 46.41 -44.12
C ASP A 637 30.39 46.72 -45.37
N ARG A 638 29.73 46.95 -46.52
CA ARG A 638 30.36 47.61 -47.67
C ARG A 638 30.18 49.11 -47.49
N ARG A 639 31.19 49.75 -46.91
CA ARG A 639 31.41 51.18 -47.11
C ARG A 639 32.01 51.39 -48.50
N THR A 640 31.26 52.05 -49.36
CA THR A 640 31.80 52.85 -50.47
C THR A 640 31.63 54.32 -50.11
N GLU A 641 32.69 55.06 -50.41
CA GLU A 641 32.94 56.49 -50.28
C GLU A 641 31.74 57.40 -50.57
N ASP A 642 31.48 58.36 -49.68
CA ASP A 642 31.50 59.82 -49.94
C ASP A 642 31.28 60.62 -48.64
#